data_AF-A0A443I6C8-F1
#
_entry.id   AF-A0A443I6C8-F1
#
_cell.length_a   1.000
_cell.length_b   1.000
_cell.length_c   1.000
_cell.angle_alpha   90.00
_cell.angle_beta   90.00
_cell.angle_gamma   90.00
#
_symmetry.space_group_name_H-M   'P 1'
#
loop_
_entity.id
_entity.type
_entity.pdbx_description
1 polymer ?
#
loop_
_entity_poly.entity_id
_entity_poly.type
_entity_poly.pdbx_seq_one_letter_code
_entity_poly.pdbx_strand_id
1 'polypeptide(L)'
;MNNMKDGGPDEADARSLISMQELDPSPVEDQPPDLESGGYFPKDADAATPKRDGTVSHFSFPKLGLSGHRWDYWLSAVQRYSTYPPSAFFVLHIANTSLIPLVTRSVPASESYLLLTRPIYQSIPLEHIMLTVPILAHIASGVTLRSIRARRRARLYGAETRAQRSLLKSWPVVSVQSRLGYLLLPLLGTHVLVNRLVPLKVEGGSSGVGLGYVAHGFARSPVFWSLYYIIFVAAGVWHIVGGWAAWRGWRVTTARKSRGEGHVIHGGYLGYMESQEQQKRRRRMWWIVNGIAALGTALWLAGGLGVKQFAEPPLLSFRYIQLRSFSAKATVMTASPSPAAAAAPQIVQVGDKEYEAVKEGLAYILNPRPKDAPKKSQKGPKGETTQQSVFYNPIQQFNRDLSVLAIKAYGEHVLAVKKEKLEKKKQRIAQNGFAKGKKRKRGNQEGDEDAGKVVPDQVDNAAATSEATADQPSETSGVAVPSEEKPLSFTILDALSATGLRALRYAKEIPFATCIVSNDLSPSAVQSQKINIEYNKVEDKVKPNSGDACAYMYSRNGPHDSGDSGRKGRFDVIDLDPYGTAAPFMDAAVQAVNDGGLLCVTCTDAGVWASNGYPEKAFALYGGITVKGSHSHEGGLRLILHALATSAAKYGLAIEPLLSLSIDFYARVFVRVYKSPAEVKFISANTMLVYNCDSGCGAWSIQPLSQTKQKPDKKGNPFWTFGYAQGPTAAPHCEHCGFKTHLGGPMWGGPLHNPHFIQKILDMLPGIDRDTYHTVDRIEGMLTTALEEDLDVGPSKTPGSTPEPGQEQDVTVTAERSPIIPRMDPAQREPHPFFFSVSALSKVLHTQTMPVDAFRGALRHLGYRSTRSHTKPNTIRTDAPWDVIWEIMREWVRQKSPIKEGALKPGTAGAAIMKKSRENLRKFDETDHPLSLLKQEITAAVESGRNINELTTKIEAALYRSGARQRLGKDTVGTDTEMKDATEQVSPSEEETARGSRAGSPSAAQRPHPSTLNIVFDEALGREASDAQTKKRLVRYQINPRENWGPLSRASGSTR
;
A
#
# COMPACT_ATOMS: atom_id res chain seq x y z
N MET A 1 -19.07 36.01 -86.24
CA MET A 1 -18.99 37.24 -87.07
C MET A 1 -17.83 38.08 -86.57
N ASN A 2 -17.02 38.56 -87.51
CA ASN A 2 -16.09 39.70 -87.47
C ASN A 2 -14.99 39.79 -86.39
N ASN A 3 -13.77 39.91 -86.92
CA ASN A 3 -12.60 40.66 -86.44
C ASN A 3 -11.79 40.05 -85.28
N MET A 4 -10.51 39.63 -85.41
CA MET A 4 -9.35 40.17 -86.19
C MET A 4 -8.89 41.52 -85.58
N LYS A 5 -7.67 41.64 -85.04
CA LYS A 5 -6.42 41.77 -85.80
C LYS A 5 -5.14 41.54 -84.96
N ASP A 6 -4.06 41.19 -85.66
CA ASP A 6 -2.65 41.66 -85.62
C ASP A 6 -1.99 42.03 -84.25
N GLY A 7 -0.75 41.66 -83.93
CA GLY A 7 0.29 40.88 -84.66
C GLY A 7 1.65 40.86 -83.92
N GLY A 8 2.63 40.07 -84.40
CA GLY A 8 4.05 40.11 -83.99
C GLY A 8 4.79 41.35 -84.55
N PRO A 9 6.04 41.65 -84.13
CA PRO A 9 7.26 40.82 -84.39
C PRO A 9 7.95 40.33 -83.08
N ASP A 10 8.91 39.39 -83.05
CA ASP A 10 10.26 39.25 -83.70
C ASP A 10 11.27 40.33 -83.26
N GLU A 11 12.58 40.11 -83.04
CA GLU A 11 13.47 38.94 -82.85
C GLU A 11 14.77 39.49 -82.18
N ALA A 12 15.72 38.78 -81.57
CA ALA A 12 15.93 37.38 -81.11
C ALA A 12 17.10 37.39 -80.06
N ASP A 13 17.57 36.24 -79.56
CA ASP A 13 18.91 35.70 -79.95
C ASP A 13 19.17 34.27 -79.36
N ALA A 14 20.28 33.67 -79.79
CA ALA A 14 20.57 32.25 -79.91
C ALA A 14 20.81 31.40 -78.63
N ARG A 15 20.23 30.19 -78.68
CA ARG A 15 20.85 28.86 -78.39
C ARG A 15 21.47 28.58 -77.01
N SER A 16 20.86 27.62 -76.31
CA SER A 16 21.59 26.40 -75.90
C SER A 16 20.63 25.21 -75.81
N LEU A 17 21.02 24.05 -76.35
CA LEU A 17 20.26 22.80 -76.31
C LEU A 17 20.88 21.85 -75.28
N ILE A 18 20.07 21.38 -74.32
CA ILE A 18 19.99 19.99 -73.82
C ILE A 18 18.94 19.93 -72.71
N SER A 19 18.17 18.85 -72.67
CA SER A 19 17.18 18.61 -71.61
C SER A 19 17.88 18.26 -70.29
N MET A 20 17.51 18.95 -69.21
CA MET A 20 17.70 18.45 -67.84
C MET A 20 16.33 18.17 -67.23
N GLN A 21 16.28 17.12 -66.40
CA GLN A 21 15.08 16.64 -65.73
C GLN A 21 14.47 17.71 -64.81
N GLU A 22 13.15 17.62 -64.59
CA GLU A 22 12.49 18.33 -63.49
C GLU A 22 13.13 17.88 -62.16
N LEU A 23 13.88 18.79 -61.55
CA LEU A 23 14.23 18.72 -60.14
C LEU A 23 13.08 19.34 -59.35
N ASP A 24 12.46 18.56 -58.47
CA ASP A 24 11.51 19.06 -57.48
C ASP A 24 12.13 20.28 -56.76
N PRO A 25 11.42 21.41 -56.62
CA PRO A 25 11.94 22.56 -55.91
C PRO A 25 12.14 22.18 -54.44
N SER A 26 13.41 22.17 -54.02
CA SER A 26 13.81 21.97 -52.62
C SER A 26 12.94 22.83 -51.69
N PRO A 27 12.42 22.30 -50.56
CA PRO A 27 11.45 23.00 -49.73
C PRO A 27 12.08 24.21 -49.02
N VAL A 28 12.08 25.34 -49.71
CA VAL A 28 12.26 26.66 -49.12
C VAL A 28 11.08 26.89 -48.18
N GLU A 29 11.34 26.95 -46.87
CA GLU A 29 10.30 27.33 -45.93
C GLU A 29 9.85 28.77 -46.22
N ASP A 30 8.55 28.97 -46.50
CA ASP A 30 7.88 30.27 -46.63
C ASP A 30 7.77 31.01 -45.26
N GLN A 31 8.92 31.21 -44.62
CA GLN A 31 9.09 32.05 -43.44
C GLN A 31 9.97 33.24 -43.83
N PRO A 32 9.42 34.47 -43.96
CA PRO A 32 10.26 35.66 -44.08
C PRO A 32 11.15 35.75 -42.82
N PRO A 33 12.47 35.95 -42.95
CA PRO A 33 13.41 35.81 -41.85
C PRO A 33 13.07 36.76 -40.69
N ASP A 34 13.00 36.21 -39.49
CA ASP A 34 12.41 36.91 -38.34
C ASP A 34 13.26 38.12 -37.91
N LEU A 35 12.72 39.32 -38.16
CA LEU A 35 13.35 40.63 -37.99
C LEU A 35 13.77 40.95 -36.53
N GLU A 36 13.44 40.09 -35.55
CA GLU A 36 13.96 40.21 -34.18
C GLU A 36 15.41 39.71 -34.00
N SER A 37 16.00 39.03 -34.99
CA SER A 37 17.40 38.56 -34.93
C SER A 37 18.42 39.71 -34.91
N GLY A 38 18.20 40.74 -35.74
CA GLY A 38 19.04 41.95 -35.80
C GLY A 38 20.32 41.83 -36.63
N GLY A 39 20.44 40.83 -37.51
CA GLY A 39 21.48 40.78 -38.55
C GLY A 39 20.91 41.24 -39.88
N TYR A 40 21.14 42.51 -40.25
CA TYR A 40 20.81 43.05 -41.58
C TYR A 40 22.06 43.44 -42.40
N PHE A 41 23.19 43.63 -41.73
CA PHE A 41 24.49 43.77 -42.38
C PHE A 41 25.31 42.51 -42.10
N PRO A 42 26.01 41.95 -43.11
CA PRO A 42 27.17 41.10 -42.85
C PRO A 42 28.14 41.84 -41.93
N LYS A 43 28.92 41.08 -41.15
CA LYS A 43 30.16 41.61 -40.59
C LYS A 43 31.30 41.02 -41.39
N ASP A 44 32.13 41.90 -41.92
CA ASP A 44 33.31 41.53 -42.68
C ASP A 44 34.28 40.71 -41.83
N ALA A 45 35.07 39.88 -42.49
CA ALA A 45 36.17 39.17 -41.86
C ALA A 45 37.33 40.13 -41.50
N ASP A 46 38.19 39.68 -40.60
CA ASP A 46 39.54 40.16 -40.37
C ASP A 46 39.76 41.63 -39.96
N ALA A 47 39.92 41.82 -38.65
CA ALA A 47 40.76 42.89 -38.10
C ALA A 47 41.44 42.40 -36.81
N ALA A 48 42.76 42.58 -36.71
CA ALA A 48 43.56 42.10 -35.58
C ALA A 48 43.55 43.06 -34.36
N THR A 49 44.02 42.51 -33.24
CA THR A 49 44.52 43.13 -31.99
C THR A 49 44.98 44.60 -32.07
N PRO A 50 44.82 45.43 -31.00
CA PRO A 50 45.40 45.11 -29.68
C PRO A 50 44.64 45.53 -28.40
N LYS A 51 45.30 45.27 -27.27
CA LYS A 51 44.84 45.43 -25.87
C LYS A 51 44.56 46.88 -25.46
N ARG A 52 43.73 47.06 -24.43
CA ARG A 52 43.89 48.12 -23.43
C ARG A 52 43.32 47.69 -22.07
N ASP A 53 44.02 48.03 -20.99
CA ASP A 53 43.73 47.59 -19.63
C ASP A 53 42.58 48.37 -18.97
N GLY A 54 41.95 47.77 -17.96
CA GLY A 54 40.84 48.38 -17.21
C GLY A 54 40.35 47.47 -16.07
N THR A 55 40.89 47.67 -14.87
CA THR A 55 40.59 46.86 -13.68
C THR A 55 39.24 47.22 -13.03
N VAL A 56 38.24 46.36 -13.19
CA VAL A 56 37.08 46.27 -12.28
C VAL A 56 36.78 44.81 -11.99
N SER A 57 36.69 44.46 -10.70
CA SER A 57 36.40 43.09 -10.26
C SER A 57 34.91 42.75 -10.41
N HIS A 58 34.61 41.67 -11.14
CA HIS A 58 33.29 41.05 -11.14
C HIS A 58 33.39 39.54 -10.91
N PHE A 59 32.55 39.03 -10.01
CA PHE A 59 32.46 37.62 -9.67
C PHE A 59 32.15 36.77 -10.91
N SER A 60 33.07 35.86 -11.26
CA SER A 60 32.84 34.85 -12.28
C SER A 60 32.07 33.67 -11.70
N PHE A 61 30.79 33.55 -12.05
CA PHE A 61 30.05 32.31 -11.86
C PHE A 61 30.57 31.21 -12.81
N PRO A 62 30.48 29.91 -12.43
CA PRO A 62 30.92 28.82 -13.30
C PRO A 62 30.15 28.81 -14.63
N LYS A 63 30.87 28.66 -15.74
CA LYS A 63 30.26 28.51 -17.07
C LYS A 63 29.65 27.11 -17.22
N LEU A 64 28.38 26.94 -16.81
CA LEU A 64 27.55 25.91 -17.44
C LEU A 64 27.50 26.20 -18.95
N GLY A 65 27.57 25.14 -19.77
CA GLY A 65 27.71 25.23 -21.23
C GLY A 65 26.48 25.75 -21.96
N LEU A 66 26.20 27.06 -21.84
CA LEU A 66 25.05 27.75 -22.43
C LEU A 66 25.45 28.71 -23.57
N SER A 67 26.64 28.50 -24.16
CA SER A 67 27.17 29.29 -25.27
C SER A 67 26.36 29.10 -26.55
N GLY A 68 25.68 30.16 -26.99
CA GLY A 68 24.95 30.23 -28.26
C GLY A 68 23.64 31.04 -28.17
N HIS A 69 22.97 31.03 -27.01
CA HIS A 69 21.63 31.61 -26.86
C HIS A 69 21.64 32.94 -26.12
N ARG A 70 21.18 34.01 -26.78
CA ARG A 70 21.03 35.36 -26.21
C ARG A 70 20.05 35.36 -25.04
N TRP A 71 20.22 36.29 -24.09
CA TRP A 71 19.29 36.49 -22.96
C TRP A 71 17.81 36.63 -23.37
N ASP A 72 17.55 37.16 -24.57
CA ASP A 72 16.20 37.27 -25.14
C ASP A 72 15.51 35.90 -25.31
N TYR A 73 16.28 34.89 -25.73
CA TYR A 73 15.82 33.51 -25.90
C TYR A 73 15.54 32.89 -24.53
N TRP A 74 16.46 33.01 -23.58
CA TRP A 74 16.28 32.47 -22.22
C TRP A 74 15.08 33.10 -21.50
N LEU A 75 14.92 34.42 -21.57
CA LEU A 75 13.75 35.10 -21.02
C LEU A 75 12.45 34.67 -21.73
N SER A 76 12.48 34.47 -23.04
CA SER A 76 11.31 33.99 -23.80
C SER A 76 10.96 32.55 -23.48
N ALA A 77 11.96 31.68 -23.29
CA ALA A 77 11.79 30.30 -22.85
C ALA A 77 11.22 30.24 -21.42
N VAL A 78 11.77 31.04 -20.48
CA VAL A 78 11.23 31.17 -19.12
C VAL A 78 9.78 31.66 -19.16
N GLN A 79 9.45 32.69 -19.95
CA GLN A 79 8.06 33.14 -20.10
C GLN A 79 7.15 32.05 -20.71
N ARG A 80 7.68 31.25 -21.64
CA ARG A 80 6.94 30.21 -22.37
C ARG A 80 6.68 28.96 -21.54
N TYR A 81 7.65 28.50 -20.73
CA TYR A 81 7.54 27.24 -19.98
C TYR A 81 7.00 27.43 -18.55
N SER A 82 7.09 28.63 -17.98
CA SER A 82 6.46 28.98 -16.70
C SER A 82 4.92 28.90 -16.68
N THR A 83 4.26 28.79 -17.84
CA THR A 83 2.80 28.65 -17.93
C THR A 83 2.30 27.25 -17.63
N TYR A 84 3.13 26.20 -17.77
CA TYR A 84 2.68 24.81 -17.62
C TYR A 84 2.25 24.47 -16.18
N PRO A 85 3.05 24.73 -15.12
CA PRO A 85 2.64 24.34 -13.77
C PRO A 85 1.38 25.06 -13.27
N PRO A 86 1.20 26.39 -13.48
CA PRO A 86 -0.06 27.06 -13.19
C PRO A 86 -1.22 26.54 -14.03
N SER A 87 -1.01 26.20 -15.31
CA SER A 87 -2.09 25.62 -16.15
C SER A 87 -2.57 24.27 -15.62
N ALA A 88 -1.65 23.39 -15.19
CA ALA A 88 -2.01 22.12 -14.56
C ALA A 88 -2.75 22.34 -13.23
N PHE A 89 -2.30 23.29 -12.41
CA PHE A 89 -3.00 23.69 -11.20
C PHE A 89 -4.41 24.21 -11.50
N PHE A 90 -4.60 25.09 -12.49
CA PHE A 90 -5.91 25.66 -12.81
C PHE A 90 -6.91 24.61 -13.30
N VAL A 91 -6.47 23.55 -14.00
CA VAL A 91 -7.32 22.40 -14.37
C VAL A 91 -7.81 21.65 -13.13
N LEU A 92 -6.95 21.42 -12.13
CA LEU A 92 -7.38 20.85 -10.85
C LEU A 92 -8.30 21.82 -10.09
N HIS A 93 -8.03 23.13 -10.17
CA HIS A 93 -8.76 24.17 -9.46
C HIS A 93 -10.19 24.35 -9.97
N ILE A 94 -10.43 24.39 -11.29
CA ILE A 94 -11.80 24.40 -11.84
C ILE A 94 -12.55 23.09 -11.50
N ALA A 95 -11.87 21.95 -11.47
CA ALA A 95 -12.48 20.68 -11.10
C ALA A 95 -13.04 20.70 -9.66
N ASN A 96 -12.23 21.14 -8.69
CA ASN A 96 -12.63 21.14 -7.28
C ASN A 96 -13.47 22.35 -6.86
N THR A 97 -13.30 23.52 -7.48
CA THR A 97 -14.05 24.75 -7.11
C THR A 97 -15.30 25.01 -7.95
N SER A 98 -15.50 24.29 -9.06
CA SER A 98 -16.73 24.37 -9.85
C SER A 98 -17.31 23.01 -10.22
N LEU A 99 -16.58 22.15 -10.94
CA LEU A 99 -17.19 20.97 -11.57
C LEU A 99 -17.77 19.99 -10.53
N ILE A 100 -17.04 19.73 -9.45
CA ILE A 100 -17.49 18.85 -8.37
C ILE A 100 -18.65 19.48 -7.57
N PRO A 101 -18.61 20.77 -7.16
CA PRO A 101 -19.78 21.49 -6.65
C PRO A 101 -21.02 21.43 -7.55
N LEU A 102 -20.85 21.59 -8.86
CA LEU A 102 -21.94 21.58 -9.84
C LEU A 102 -22.56 20.18 -10.00
N VAL A 103 -21.74 19.13 -10.01
CA VAL A 103 -22.19 17.73 -10.15
C VAL A 103 -22.78 17.18 -8.85
N THR A 104 -22.21 17.52 -7.69
CA THR A 104 -22.71 17.03 -6.39
C THR A 104 -23.86 17.86 -5.83
N ARG A 105 -24.03 19.11 -6.29
CA ARG A 105 -25.00 20.10 -5.79
C ARG A 105 -24.94 20.34 -4.27
N SER A 106 -23.80 20.07 -3.64
CA SER A 106 -23.65 20.11 -2.18
C SER A 106 -22.23 20.53 -1.80
N VAL A 107 -22.13 21.61 -1.01
CA VAL A 107 -20.85 22.11 -0.49
C VAL A 107 -20.19 21.09 0.45
N PRO A 108 -20.89 20.50 1.46
CA PRO A 108 -20.32 19.44 2.29
C PRO A 108 -19.85 18.20 1.50
N ALA A 109 -20.58 17.80 0.46
CA ALA A 109 -20.15 16.69 -0.39
C ALA A 109 -18.89 17.02 -1.21
N SER A 110 -18.70 18.29 -1.57
CA SER A 110 -17.58 18.75 -2.39
C SER A 110 -16.27 18.91 -1.62
N GLU A 111 -16.33 19.32 -0.33
CA GLU A 111 -15.15 19.43 0.54
C GLU A 111 -14.32 18.14 0.56
N SER A 112 -15.00 16.98 0.57
CA SER A 112 -14.37 15.66 0.58
C SER A 112 -13.47 15.38 -0.65
N TYR A 113 -13.70 16.05 -1.78
CA TYR A 113 -12.85 15.95 -2.97
C TYR A 113 -11.71 16.97 -2.95
N LEU A 114 -11.96 18.17 -2.39
CA LEU A 114 -10.92 19.17 -2.18
C LEU A 114 -9.77 18.60 -1.33
N LEU A 115 -10.08 17.71 -0.37
CA LEU A 115 -9.11 16.89 0.38
C LEU A 115 -8.10 16.13 -0.50
N LEU A 116 -8.56 15.48 -1.58
CA LEU A 116 -7.73 14.64 -2.46
C LEU A 116 -6.61 15.46 -3.13
N THR A 117 -6.92 16.70 -3.48
CA THR A 117 -6.00 17.68 -4.07
C THR A 117 -5.35 18.63 -3.05
N ARG A 118 -5.71 18.55 -1.77
CA ARG A 118 -5.17 19.39 -0.69
C ARG A 118 -3.64 19.39 -0.60
N PRO A 119 -2.92 18.27 -0.83
CA PRO A 119 -1.46 18.28 -0.88
C PRO A 119 -0.92 19.20 -1.99
N ILE A 120 -1.58 19.28 -3.15
CA ILE A 120 -1.19 20.16 -4.26
C ILE A 120 -1.55 21.63 -3.95
N TYR A 121 -2.63 21.85 -3.19
CA TYR A 121 -3.05 23.19 -2.78
C TYR A 121 -2.28 23.78 -1.60
N GLN A 122 -1.83 22.97 -0.63
CA GLN A 122 -1.45 23.46 0.70
C GLN A 122 -0.14 22.87 1.26
N SER A 123 0.60 22.04 0.51
CA SER A 123 1.93 21.59 0.98
C SER A 123 3.05 22.54 0.55
N ILE A 124 3.88 22.91 1.52
CA ILE A 124 5.20 23.48 1.28
C ILE A 124 6.15 22.30 0.98
N PRO A 125 6.95 22.33 -0.10
CA PRO A 125 7.19 23.43 -1.03
C PRO A 125 6.31 23.41 -2.31
N LEU A 126 5.46 22.40 -2.50
CA LEU A 126 4.80 22.12 -3.79
C LEU A 126 3.92 23.27 -4.30
N GLU A 127 3.19 23.96 -3.42
CA GLU A 127 2.39 25.14 -3.79
C GLU A 127 3.27 26.25 -4.42
N HIS A 128 4.45 26.50 -3.86
CA HIS A 128 5.38 27.51 -4.37
C HIS A 128 6.06 27.08 -5.67
N ILE A 129 6.34 25.78 -5.85
CA ILE A 129 6.92 25.22 -7.07
C ILE A 129 5.90 25.21 -8.22
N MET A 130 4.61 24.96 -7.95
CA MET A 130 3.55 24.93 -8.96
C MET A 130 2.98 26.32 -9.30
N LEU A 131 2.95 27.26 -8.34
CA LEU A 131 2.34 28.57 -8.53
C LEU A 131 3.31 29.74 -8.34
N THR A 132 3.85 29.91 -7.12
CA THR A 132 4.51 31.17 -6.74
C THR A 132 5.73 31.46 -7.63
N VAL A 133 6.64 30.48 -7.78
CA VAL A 133 7.85 30.64 -8.60
C VAL A 133 7.51 30.75 -10.09
N PRO A 134 6.68 29.88 -10.71
CA PRO A 134 6.31 30.03 -12.11
C PRO A 134 5.57 31.33 -12.44
N ILE A 135 4.61 31.78 -11.62
CA ILE A 135 3.85 33.01 -11.87
C ILE A 135 4.77 34.24 -11.79
N LEU A 136 5.63 34.32 -10.76
CA LEU A 136 6.62 35.39 -10.65
C LEU A 136 7.61 35.37 -11.83
N ALA A 137 8.09 34.19 -12.23
CA ALA A 137 8.97 34.04 -13.39
C ALA A 137 8.29 34.49 -14.69
N HIS A 138 7.00 34.16 -14.90
CA HIS A 138 6.22 34.58 -16.07
C HIS A 138 6.05 36.11 -16.13
N ILE A 139 5.71 36.74 -15.00
CA ILE A 139 5.53 38.20 -14.90
C ILE A 139 6.87 38.91 -15.12
N ALA A 140 7.92 38.51 -14.40
CA ALA A 140 9.24 39.13 -14.46
C ALA A 140 9.87 39.03 -15.85
N SER A 141 9.83 37.84 -16.47
CA SER A 141 10.31 37.66 -17.85
C SER A 141 9.50 38.48 -18.86
N GLY A 142 8.15 38.49 -18.76
CA GLY A 142 7.28 39.27 -19.65
C GLY A 142 7.47 40.79 -19.55
N VAL A 143 7.69 41.33 -18.35
CA VAL A 143 8.00 42.76 -18.14
C VAL A 143 9.41 43.09 -18.64
N THR A 144 10.38 42.19 -18.40
CA THR A 144 11.78 42.38 -18.83
C THR A 144 11.89 42.35 -20.35
N LEU A 145 11.27 41.37 -21.02
CA LEU A 145 11.19 41.28 -22.49
C LEU A 145 10.51 42.50 -23.12
N ARG A 146 9.42 43.01 -22.52
CA ARG A 146 8.77 44.24 -22.98
C ARG A 146 9.72 45.44 -22.87
N SER A 147 10.48 45.52 -21.78
CA SER A 147 11.46 46.59 -21.54
C SER A 147 12.66 46.50 -22.50
N ILE A 148 13.15 45.29 -22.80
CA ILE A 148 14.23 45.06 -23.80
C ILE A 148 13.74 45.39 -25.21
N ARG A 149 12.57 44.88 -25.62
CA ARG A 149 11.96 45.16 -26.94
C ARG A 149 11.64 46.65 -27.13
N ALA A 150 11.24 47.37 -26.07
CA ALA A 150 11.07 48.83 -26.10
C ALA A 150 12.41 49.56 -26.27
N ARG A 151 13.44 49.20 -25.49
CA ARG A 151 14.80 49.77 -25.61
C ARG A 151 15.42 49.53 -27.00
N ARG A 152 15.18 48.37 -27.62
CA ARG A 152 15.63 48.07 -29.00
C ARG A 152 14.88 48.90 -30.05
N ARG A 153 13.56 49.01 -29.95
CA ARG A 153 12.78 49.89 -30.85
C ARG A 153 13.24 51.34 -30.77
N ALA A 154 13.52 51.84 -29.57
CA ALA A 154 14.04 53.20 -29.41
C ALA A 154 15.41 53.40 -30.10
N ARG A 155 16.31 52.41 -30.05
CA ARG A 155 17.58 52.44 -30.80
C ARG A 155 17.37 52.39 -32.32
N LEU A 156 16.41 51.59 -32.80
CA LEU A 156 16.04 51.56 -34.23
C LEU A 156 15.47 52.90 -34.73
N TYR A 157 14.97 53.75 -33.83
CA TYR A 157 14.57 55.14 -34.10
C TYR A 157 15.63 56.17 -33.61
N GLY A 158 16.91 55.80 -33.54
CA GLY A 158 18.03 56.72 -33.27
C GLY A 158 18.14 57.26 -31.83
N ALA A 159 17.30 56.83 -30.89
CA ALA A 159 17.31 57.36 -29.52
C ALA A 159 18.34 56.64 -28.63
N GLU A 160 19.59 57.10 -28.67
CA GLU A 160 20.70 56.51 -27.91
C GLU A 160 20.71 56.92 -26.43
N THR A 161 20.55 58.21 -26.13
CA THR A 161 20.60 58.73 -24.74
C THR A 161 19.35 58.38 -23.93
N ARG A 162 19.41 58.53 -22.61
CA ARG A 162 18.23 58.33 -21.73
C ARG A 162 17.15 59.40 -21.97
N ALA A 163 17.55 60.64 -22.30
CA ALA A 163 16.64 61.76 -22.55
C ALA A 163 15.88 61.64 -23.88
N GLN A 164 16.57 61.31 -24.98
CA GLN A 164 15.92 61.00 -26.27
C GLN A 164 14.91 59.83 -26.12
N ARG A 165 15.24 58.82 -25.29
CA ARG A 165 14.36 57.68 -25.01
C ARG A 165 13.10 58.04 -24.19
N SER A 166 13.08 59.15 -23.46
CA SER A 166 11.84 59.67 -22.83
C SER A 166 11.00 60.55 -23.76
N LEU A 167 11.58 61.12 -24.82
CA LEU A 167 10.83 61.88 -25.84
C LEU A 167 10.04 60.95 -26.79
N LEU A 168 10.50 59.72 -27.00
CA LEU A 168 9.75 58.69 -27.73
C LEU A 168 8.52 58.21 -26.93
N LYS A 169 7.42 58.95 -27.04
CA LYS A 169 6.14 58.76 -26.32
C LYS A 169 5.39 57.44 -26.65
N SER A 170 5.94 56.60 -27.53
CA SER A 170 5.34 55.39 -28.10
C SER A 170 5.71 54.10 -27.34
N TRP A 171 5.22 53.96 -26.09
CA TRP A 171 5.28 52.68 -25.39
C TRP A 171 4.62 51.56 -26.23
N PRO A 172 5.21 50.35 -26.34
CA PRO A 172 4.70 49.31 -27.23
C PRO A 172 3.25 48.95 -26.90
N VAL A 173 2.38 49.07 -27.91
CA VAL A 173 0.92 48.90 -27.80
C VAL A 173 0.58 47.63 -27.02
N VAL A 174 -0.03 47.81 -25.86
CA VAL A 174 -0.29 46.73 -24.91
C VAL A 174 -1.38 45.81 -25.48
N SER A 175 -0.99 44.59 -25.86
CA SER A 175 -1.88 43.56 -26.40
C SER A 175 -3.01 43.23 -25.41
N VAL A 176 -4.18 42.80 -25.92
CA VAL A 176 -5.34 42.41 -25.09
C VAL A 176 -4.93 41.40 -24.01
N GLN A 177 -4.16 40.38 -24.39
CA GLN A 177 -3.53 39.40 -23.50
C GLN A 177 -2.74 40.04 -22.34
N SER A 178 -1.96 41.09 -22.63
CA SER A 178 -1.19 41.82 -21.61
C SER A 178 -2.10 42.67 -20.70
N ARG A 179 -3.16 43.29 -21.25
CA ARG A 179 -4.14 44.06 -20.45
C ARG A 179 -4.88 43.16 -19.47
N LEU A 180 -5.31 41.98 -19.93
CA LEU A 180 -5.91 40.94 -19.08
C LEU A 180 -4.97 40.50 -17.96
N GLY A 181 -3.67 40.33 -18.25
CA GLY A 181 -2.67 39.99 -17.23
C GLY A 181 -2.50 41.09 -16.17
N TYR A 182 -2.50 42.37 -16.57
CA TYR A 182 -2.43 43.49 -15.64
C TYR A 182 -3.72 43.65 -14.80
N LEU A 183 -4.90 43.32 -15.34
CA LEU A 183 -6.16 43.27 -14.59
C LEU A 183 -6.19 42.08 -13.62
N LEU A 184 -5.67 40.92 -14.03
CA LEU A 184 -5.66 39.69 -13.24
C LEU A 184 -4.74 39.78 -12.01
N LEU A 185 -3.64 40.53 -12.10
CA LEU A 185 -2.64 40.64 -11.03
C LEU A 185 -3.20 41.14 -9.67
N PRO A 186 -3.89 42.30 -9.58
CA PRO A 186 -4.48 42.74 -8.31
C PRO A 186 -5.61 41.80 -7.85
N LEU A 187 -6.42 41.27 -8.77
CA LEU A 187 -7.51 40.35 -8.44
C LEU A 187 -6.99 39.05 -7.82
N LEU A 188 -5.91 38.48 -8.38
CA LEU A 188 -5.20 37.33 -7.82
C LEU A 188 -4.56 37.67 -6.46
N GLY A 189 -4.02 38.87 -6.31
CA GLY A 189 -3.52 39.39 -5.03
C GLY A 189 -4.61 39.40 -3.95
N THR A 190 -5.81 39.92 -4.25
CA THR A 190 -6.97 39.86 -3.36
C THR A 190 -7.39 38.41 -3.06
N HIS A 191 -7.36 37.52 -4.05
CA HIS A 191 -7.74 36.11 -3.86
C HIS A 191 -6.79 35.41 -2.87
N VAL A 192 -5.48 35.64 -2.99
CA VAL A 192 -4.46 35.10 -2.07
C VAL A 192 -4.52 35.77 -0.70
N LEU A 193 -4.78 37.09 -0.63
CA LEU A 193 -4.96 37.81 0.63
C LEU A 193 -6.11 37.20 1.45
N VAL A 194 -7.28 37.05 0.83
CA VAL A 194 -8.50 36.56 1.48
C VAL A 194 -8.40 35.07 1.83
N ASN A 195 -7.98 34.23 0.88
CA ASN A 195 -8.03 32.78 1.07
C ASN A 195 -6.74 32.17 1.65
N ARG A 196 -5.66 32.94 1.86
CA ARG A 196 -4.40 32.45 2.46
C ARG A 196 -3.85 33.34 3.55
N LEU A 197 -3.56 34.61 3.27
CA LEU A 197 -2.83 35.47 4.21
C LEU A 197 -3.66 35.83 5.45
N VAL A 198 -4.96 36.11 5.28
CA VAL A 198 -5.86 36.40 6.40
C VAL A 198 -6.06 35.17 7.32
N PRO A 199 -6.44 33.98 6.81
CA PRO A 199 -6.49 32.74 7.61
C PRO A 199 -5.15 32.41 8.29
N LEU A 200 -4.02 32.55 7.60
CA LEU A 200 -2.70 32.31 8.19
C LEU A 200 -2.38 33.27 9.35
N LYS A 201 -2.80 34.54 9.26
CA LYS A 201 -2.62 35.53 10.34
C LYS A 201 -3.59 35.34 11.53
N VAL A 202 -4.78 34.79 11.30
CA VAL A 202 -5.85 34.67 12.32
C VAL A 202 -5.89 33.29 12.98
N GLU A 203 -5.73 32.22 12.21
CA GLU A 203 -5.84 30.82 12.69
C GLU A 203 -4.48 30.10 12.79
N GLY A 204 -3.37 30.78 12.47
CA GLY A 204 -2.02 30.20 12.43
C GLY A 204 -1.75 29.31 11.22
N GLY A 205 -2.69 29.17 10.29
CA GLY A 205 -2.51 28.42 9.05
C GLY A 205 -3.68 28.55 8.08
N SER A 206 -3.43 28.38 6.79
CA SER A 206 -4.49 28.41 5.75
C SER A 206 -5.09 27.04 5.42
N SER A 207 -4.71 25.99 6.15
CA SER A 207 -5.18 24.62 5.90
C SER A 207 -6.69 24.46 6.08
N GLY A 208 -7.30 25.19 7.02
CA GLY A 208 -8.75 25.18 7.27
C GLY A 208 -9.62 25.73 6.15
N VAL A 209 -9.05 26.42 5.16
CA VAL A 209 -9.80 27.06 4.08
C VAL A 209 -10.33 26.02 3.10
N GLY A 210 -11.65 25.88 3.06
CA GLY A 210 -12.41 25.03 2.15
C GLY A 210 -13.52 25.79 1.41
N LEU A 211 -14.37 25.05 0.69
CA LEU A 211 -15.52 25.62 -0.02
C LEU A 211 -16.54 26.27 0.93
N GLY A 212 -16.69 25.77 2.16
CA GLY A 212 -17.56 26.36 3.19
C GLY A 212 -17.12 27.76 3.61
N TYR A 213 -15.81 28.02 3.68
CA TYR A 213 -15.26 29.35 3.96
C TYR A 213 -15.61 30.35 2.84
N VAL A 214 -15.43 29.93 1.59
CA VAL A 214 -15.75 30.75 0.41
C VAL A 214 -17.27 31.00 0.32
N ALA A 215 -18.09 29.98 0.57
CA ALA A 215 -19.55 30.09 0.62
C ALA A 215 -20.03 31.05 1.72
N HIS A 216 -19.42 31.04 2.90
CA HIS A 216 -19.71 32.00 3.97
C HIS A 216 -19.42 33.44 3.53
N GLY A 217 -18.32 33.68 2.79
CA GLY A 217 -18.06 34.97 2.16
C GLY A 217 -19.20 35.41 1.23
N PHE A 218 -19.61 34.53 0.33
CA PHE A 218 -20.74 34.75 -0.60
C PHE A 218 -22.11 34.93 0.08
N ALA A 219 -22.29 34.45 1.31
CA ALA A 219 -23.47 34.71 2.13
C ALA A 219 -23.40 36.08 2.81
N ARG A 220 -22.23 36.45 3.36
CA ARG A 220 -22.03 37.72 4.07
C ARG A 220 -22.09 38.96 3.18
N SER A 221 -21.67 38.87 1.91
CA SER A 221 -21.85 39.96 0.94
C SER A 221 -22.10 39.42 -0.47
N PRO A 222 -23.35 39.06 -0.82
CA PRO A 222 -23.65 38.34 -2.04
C PRO A 222 -23.34 39.13 -3.31
N VAL A 223 -23.59 40.44 -3.33
CA VAL A 223 -23.35 41.30 -4.51
C VAL A 223 -21.84 41.48 -4.75
N PHE A 224 -21.09 41.92 -3.73
CA PHE A 224 -19.66 42.22 -3.84
C PHE A 224 -18.84 41.01 -4.29
N TRP A 225 -19.00 39.86 -3.61
CA TRP A 225 -18.23 38.67 -3.94
C TRP A 225 -18.64 38.07 -5.30
N SER A 226 -19.92 38.12 -5.67
CA SER A 226 -20.35 37.61 -6.99
C SER A 226 -19.74 38.45 -8.11
N LEU A 227 -19.78 39.79 -8.03
CA LEU A 227 -19.15 40.67 -9.03
C LEU A 227 -17.63 40.47 -9.09
N TYR A 228 -16.95 40.39 -7.93
CA TYR A 228 -15.52 40.13 -7.86
C TYR A 228 -15.13 38.80 -8.53
N TYR A 229 -15.80 37.69 -8.18
CA TYR A 229 -15.48 36.38 -8.75
C TYR A 229 -15.87 36.26 -10.24
N ILE A 230 -16.94 36.92 -10.70
CA ILE A 230 -17.27 37.02 -12.14
C ILE A 230 -16.12 37.69 -12.91
N ILE A 231 -15.65 38.85 -12.45
CA ILE A 231 -14.57 39.60 -13.11
C ILE A 231 -13.25 38.82 -13.05
N PHE A 232 -12.91 38.22 -11.90
CA PHE A 232 -11.69 37.45 -11.70
C PHE A 232 -11.63 36.20 -12.57
N VAL A 233 -12.70 35.38 -12.60
CA VAL A 233 -12.77 34.17 -13.42
C VAL A 233 -12.77 34.51 -14.90
N ALA A 234 -13.55 35.51 -15.34
CA ALA A 234 -13.57 35.93 -16.75
C ALA A 234 -12.20 36.42 -17.22
N ALA A 235 -11.53 37.30 -16.45
CA ALA A 235 -10.19 37.78 -16.78
C ALA A 235 -9.15 36.65 -16.78
N GLY A 236 -9.23 35.74 -15.81
CA GLY A 236 -8.34 34.58 -15.69
C GLY A 236 -8.47 33.61 -16.86
N VAL A 237 -9.69 33.17 -17.18
CA VAL A 237 -9.94 32.22 -18.29
C VAL A 237 -9.56 32.84 -19.63
N TRP A 238 -9.91 34.10 -19.91
CA TRP A 238 -9.52 34.76 -21.17
C TRP A 238 -8.01 34.92 -21.29
N HIS A 239 -7.30 35.20 -20.18
CA HIS A 239 -5.84 35.26 -20.17
C HIS A 239 -5.21 33.88 -20.42
N ILE A 240 -5.68 32.82 -19.76
CA ILE A 240 -5.12 31.47 -19.93
C ILE A 240 -5.38 30.97 -21.36
N VAL A 241 -6.63 31.01 -21.82
CA VAL A 241 -7.03 30.49 -23.14
C VAL A 241 -6.42 31.33 -24.28
N GLY A 242 -6.40 32.66 -24.15
CA GLY A 242 -5.75 33.56 -25.10
C GLY A 242 -4.23 33.38 -25.15
N GLY A 243 -3.59 33.08 -24.02
CA GLY A 243 -2.17 32.76 -23.92
C GLY A 243 -1.82 31.44 -24.60
N TRP A 244 -2.60 30.38 -24.35
CA TRP A 244 -2.43 29.08 -25.00
C TRP A 244 -2.70 29.12 -26.51
N ALA A 245 -3.66 29.92 -26.98
CA ALA A 245 -3.87 30.17 -28.40
C ALA A 245 -2.64 30.83 -29.04
N ALA A 246 -2.13 31.92 -28.45
CA ALA A 246 -0.91 32.58 -28.94
C ALA A 246 0.31 31.64 -28.90
N TRP A 247 0.41 30.76 -27.89
CA TRP A 247 1.47 29.75 -27.75
C TRP A 247 1.45 28.68 -28.86
N ARG A 248 0.25 28.34 -29.38
CA ARG A 248 0.03 27.50 -30.58
C ARG A 248 0.22 28.25 -31.90
N GLY A 249 0.70 29.49 -31.87
CA GLY A 249 0.87 30.35 -33.05
C GLY A 249 -0.43 31.01 -33.54
N TRP A 250 -1.56 30.82 -32.86
CA TRP A 250 -2.84 31.39 -33.26
C TRP A 250 -2.88 32.87 -32.86
N ARG A 251 -2.52 33.76 -33.78
CA ARG A 251 -2.54 35.23 -33.57
C ARG A 251 -3.98 35.76 -33.56
N VAL A 252 -4.66 35.64 -32.42
CA VAL A 252 -6.04 36.11 -32.15
C VAL A 252 -6.13 37.65 -32.02
N THR A 253 -5.01 38.36 -32.06
CA THR A 253 -4.96 39.83 -31.99
C THR A 253 -5.66 40.48 -33.18
N THR A 254 -6.61 41.37 -32.87
CA THR A 254 -7.44 42.10 -33.83
C THR A 254 -6.63 42.81 -34.92
N ALA A 255 -6.92 42.49 -36.19
CA ALA A 255 -6.79 43.48 -37.25
C ALA A 255 -7.79 44.61 -36.96
N ARG A 256 -7.30 45.74 -36.43
CA ARG A 256 -8.16 46.91 -36.17
C ARG A 256 -8.54 47.51 -37.52
N LYS A 257 -9.74 47.18 -38.03
CA LYS A 257 -10.33 47.91 -39.15
C LYS A 257 -10.40 49.38 -38.74
N SER A 258 -9.64 50.24 -39.43
CA SER A 258 -9.72 51.67 -39.17
C SER A 258 -11.12 52.13 -39.57
N ARG A 259 -11.88 52.67 -38.62
CA ARG A 259 -13.12 53.40 -38.89
C ARG A 259 -12.80 54.88 -38.70
N GLY A 260 -12.07 55.42 -39.67
CA GLY A 260 -11.99 56.84 -39.96
C GLY A 260 -12.71 57.09 -41.28
N GLU A 261 -13.34 58.25 -41.40
CA GLU A 261 -14.00 58.69 -42.63
C GLU A 261 -12.98 59.33 -43.59
N GLY A 262 -13.33 59.39 -44.87
CA GLY A 262 -12.61 60.20 -45.86
C GLY A 262 -11.51 59.50 -46.64
N HIS A 263 -11.59 59.71 -47.96
CA HIS A 263 -10.57 59.58 -49.01
C HIS A 263 -9.80 58.27 -49.25
N VAL A 264 -9.81 57.88 -50.52
CA VAL A 264 -8.80 57.03 -51.16
C VAL A 264 -7.57 57.87 -51.49
N ILE A 265 -6.38 57.42 -51.09
CA ILE A 265 -5.08 57.70 -51.72
C ILE A 265 -4.26 56.39 -51.68
N HIS A 266 -3.45 56.13 -52.71
CA HIS A 266 -2.68 54.89 -52.90
C HIS A 266 -1.54 54.70 -51.89
N GLY A 267 -1.11 53.44 -51.69
CA GLY A 267 0.10 53.14 -50.92
C GLY A 267 0.72 51.76 -51.20
N GLY A 268 1.93 51.75 -51.77
CA GLY A 268 2.89 50.65 -51.67
C GLY A 268 2.91 49.59 -52.77
N TYR A 269 3.98 49.58 -53.57
CA TYR A 269 4.27 48.65 -54.68
C TYR A 269 4.58 47.20 -54.25
N LEU A 270 4.40 46.84 -52.97
CA LEU A 270 4.68 45.50 -52.41
C LEU A 270 3.53 44.99 -51.49
N GLY A 271 2.29 45.34 -51.83
CA GLY A 271 1.10 44.88 -51.11
C GLY A 271 0.69 43.45 -51.45
N TYR A 272 1.25 42.46 -50.75
CA TYR A 272 0.83 41.05 -50.88
C TYR A 272 -0.68 40.91 -50.56
N MET A 273 -1.46 40.31 -51.46
CA MET A 273 -2.89 40.07 -51.21
C MET A 273 -3.06 39.07 -50.07
N GLU A 274 -3.51 39.54 -48.90
CA GLU A 274 -3.84 38.67 -47.77
C GLU A 274 -5.03 37.79 -48.14
N SER A 275 -4.74 36.53 -48.51
CA SER A 275 -5.72 35.58 -49.04
C SER A 275 -7.01 35.56 -48.19
N GLN A 276 -8.15 35.56 -48.90
CA GLN A 276 -9.49 35.35 -48.35
C GLN A 276 -9.53 34.19 -47.35
N GLU A 277 -8.76 33.12 -47.60
CA GLU A 277 -8.66 31.97 -46.72
C GLU A 277 -7.91 32.26 -45.42
N GLN A 278 -6.83 33.04 -45.46
CA GLN A 278 -6.12 33.47 -44.26
C GLN A 278 -7.03 34.35 -43.38
N GLN A 279 -7.80 35.26 -43.98
CA GLN A 279 -8.78 36.06 -43.24
C GLN A 279 -9.92 35.20 -42.66
N LYS A 280 -10.49 34.26 -43.45
CA LYS A 280 -11.50 33.30 -42.96
C LYS A 280 -10.96 32.44 -41.83
N ARG A 281 -9.72 31.91 -41.94
CA ARG A 281 -9.02 31.11 -40.92
C ARG A 281 -8.79 31.91 -39.64
N ARG A 282 -8.30 33.16 -39.73
CA ARG A 282 -8.13 34.05 -38.56
C ARG A 282 -9.46 34.37 -37.88
N ARG A 283 -10.54 34.67 -38.63
CA ARG A 283 -11.89 34.87 -38.07
C ARG A 283 -12.42 33.60 -37.38
N ARG A 284 -12.28 32.43 -38.00
CA ARG A 284 -12.69 31.13 -37.42
C ARG A 284 -11.93 30.83 -36.13
N MET A 285 -10.61 31.04 -36.11
CA MET A 285 -9.78 30.90 -34.91
C MET A 285 -10.18 31.90 -33.80
N TRP A 286 -10.49 33.14 -34.15
CA TRP A 286 -10.98 34.14 -33.18
C TRP A 286 -12.30 33.68 -32.53
N TRP A 287 -13.27 33.21 -33.32
CA TRP A 287 -14.52 32.67 -32.77
C TRP A 287 -14.31 31.42 -31.91
N ILE A 288 -13.45 30.49 -32.32
CA ILE A 288 -13.13 29.29 -31.53
C ILE A 288 -12.50 29.67 -30.18
N VAL A 289 -11.51 30.56 -30.16
CA VAL A 289 -10.78 30.92 -28.92
C VAL A 289 -11.67 31.69 -27.95
N ASN A 290 -12.46 32.66 -28.44
CA ASN A 290 -13.40 33.38 -27.58
C ASN A 290 -14.58 32.48 -27.15
N GLY A 291 -15.02 31.53 -27.97
CA GLY A 291 -16.04 30.53 -27.62
C GLY A 291 -15.56 29.57 -26.52
N ILE A 292 -14.34 29.06 -26.61
CA ILE A 292 -13.73 28.22 -25.55
C ILE A 292 -13.58 29.02 -24.26
N ALA A 293 -13.15 30.29 -24.33
CA ALA A 293 -13.02 31.14 -23.15
C ALA A 293 -14.38 31.49 -22.52
N ALA A 294 -15.42 31.73 -23.32
CA ALA A 294 -16.80 31.93 -22.86
C ALA A 294 -17.33 30.67 -22.16
N LEU A 295 -17.19 29.50 -22.81
CA LEU A 295 -17.63 28.21 -22.26
C LEU A 295 -16.92 27.89 -20.94
N GLY A 296 -15.60 28.05 -20.88
CA GLY A 296 -14.81 27.84 -19.66
C GLY A 296 -15.19 28.80 -18.53
N THR A 297 -15.47 30.06 -18.85
CA THR A 297 -15.95 31.07 -17.88
C THR A 297 -17.33 30.70 -17.33
N ALA A 298 -18.28 30.39 -18.22
CA ALA A 298 -19.64 29.99 -17.83
C ALA A 298 -19.64 28.70 -16.99
N LEU A 299 -18.85 27.71 -17.39
CA LEU A 299 -18.72 26.44 -16.67
C LEU A 299 -18.07 26.60 -15.28
N TRP A 300 -17.10 27.51 -15.12
CA TRP A 300 -16.50 27.80 -13.82
C TRP A 300 -17.49 28.56 -12.91
N LEU A 301 -18.20 29.56 -13.45
CA LEU A 301 -19.18 30.34 -12.68
C LEU A 301 -20.43 29.51 -12.31
N ALA A 302 -20.85 28.56 -13.14
CA ALA A 302 -22.00 27.70 -12.87
C ALA A 302 -21.85 26.91 -11.56
N GLY A 303 -20.69 26.27 -11.31
CA GLY A 303 -20.45 25.58 -10.04
C GLY A 303 -20.07 26.52 -8.88
N GLY A 304 -19.37 27.62 -9.17
CA GLY A 304 -18.97 28.59 -8.14
C GLY A 304 -20.11 29.44 -7.57
N LEU A 305 -21.18 29.69 -8.35
CA LEU A 305 -22.32 30.53 -7.96
C LEU A 305 -23.66 29.79 -7.93
N GLY A 306 -23.86 28.77 -8.77
CA GLY A 306 -25.15 28.09 -8.96
C GLY A 306 -25.61 27.19 -7.81
N VAL A 307 -24.74 26.87 -6.86
CA VAL A 307 -25.12 26.09 -5.65
C VAL A 307 -26.08 26.87 -4.74
N LYS A 308 -26.21 28.19 -4.92
CA LYS A 308 -27.16 29.08 -4.21
C LYS A 308 -28.64 28.77 -4.42
N GLN A 309 -29.01 27.80 -5.26
CA GLN A 309 -30.40 27.57 -5.68
C GLN A 309 -31.03 26.24 -5.19
N PHE A 310 -30.33 25.50 -4.33
CA PHE A 310 -30.84 24.26 -3.69
C PHE A 310 -30.69 24.24 -2.16
N ALA A 311 -30.33 25.37 -1.54
CA ALA A 311 -30.06 25.49 -0.11
C ALA A 311 -30.83 26.68 0.52
N GLU A 312 -32.16 26.67 0.37
CA GLU A 312 -33.21 27.27 1.23
C GLU A 312 -34.53 27.39 0.42
N PRO A 313 -35.72 27.24 1.05
CA PRO A 313 -37.00 27.57 0.42
C PRO A 313 -37.24 29.08 0.42
N PRO A 314 -38.01 29.63 -0.55
CA PRO A 314 -38.21 31.07 -0.66
C PRO A 314 -39.12 31.62 0.43
N LEU A 315 -38.55 32.33 1.41
CA LEU A 315 -39.30 33.14 2.36
C LEU A 315 -39.78 34.43 1.71
N LEU A 316 -41.03 34.43 1.23
CA LEU A 316 -41.81 35.65 0.98
C LEU A 316 -42.97 35.76 1.97
N SER A 317 -43.21 37.00 2.38
CA SER A 317 -44.03 37.39 3.53
C SER A 317 -45.51 37.01 3.46
N PHE A 318 -46.05 36.57 4.61
CA PHE A 318 -47.38 36.90 5.14
C PHE A 318 -48.44 37.47 4.15
N ARG A 319 -49.51 36.69 3.90
CA ARG A 319 -50.91 37.12 4.14
C ARG A 319 -51.96 36.02 3.85
N TYR A 320 -52.85 35.84 4.85
CA TYR A 320 -54.29 35.52 4.73
C TYR A 320 -54.80 34.13 4.28
N ILE A 321 -55.90 33.73 4.96
CA ILE A 321 -56.98 32.79 4.58
C ILE A 321 -56.67 31.28 4.49
N GLN A 322 -56.94 30.59 5.61
CA GLN A 322 -58.03 29.60 5.80
C GLN A 322 -58.37 28.51 4.74
N LEU A 323 -58.75 27.34 5.30
CA LEU A 323 -59.67 26.30 4.79
C LEU A 323 -59.15 25.05 4.04
N ARG A 324 -59.85 23.95 4.36
CA ARG A 324 -59.98 22.63 3.68
C ARG A 324 -58.76 21.68 3.65
N SER A 325 -58.72 20.89 4.72
CA SER A 325 -58.77 19.41 4.67
C SER A 325 -59.01 18.80 3.28
N PHE A 326 -58.18 17.82 2.91
CA PHE A 326 -58.65 16.60 2.25
C PHE A 326 -57.86 15.38 2.74
N SER A 327 -58.54 14.25 2.90
CA SER A 327 -57.94 12.97 3.32
C SER A 327 -57.73 12.05 2.12
N ALA A 328 -56.60 11.35 2.07
CA ALA A 328 -56.36 10.23 1.17
C ALA A 328 -55.58 9.14 1.92
N LYS A 329 -56.20 7.96 2.08
CA LYS A 329 -55.54 6.77 2.66
C LYS A 329 -54.58 6.16 1.64
N ALA A 330 -53.42 5.70 2.10
CA ALA A 330 -52.59 4.72 1.40
C ALA A 330 -52.47 3.47 2.28
N THR A 331 -52.66 2.29 1.69
CA THR A 331 -52.89 1.04 2.43
C THR A 331 -51.59 0.41 2.94
N VAL A 332 -51.62 -0.12 4.16
CA VAL A 332 -50.52 -0.87 4.78
C VAL A 332 -50.47 -2.30 4.23
N MET A 333 -49.29 -2.77 3.82
CA MET A 333 -48.97 -4.20 3.76
C MET A 333 -47.65 -4.47 4.50
N THR A 334 -47.80 -4.95 5.73
CA THR A 334 -46.88 -5.87 6.45
C THR A 334 -45.37 -5.69 6.22
N ALA A 335 -44.72 -4.90 7.07
CA ALA A 335 -43.27 -4.98 7.26
C ALA A 335 -42.92 -6.12 8.24
N SER A 336 -41.85 -6.86 7.94
CA SER A 336 -41.14 -7.70 8.93
C SER A 336 -40.31 -6.83 9.88
N PRO A 337 -39.92 -7.30 11.07
CA PRO A 337 -39.64 -6.42 12.21
C PRO A 337 -38.39 -5.55 12.06
N SER A 338 -38.47 -4.36 12.67
CA SER A 338 -37.33 -3.45 12.87
C SER A 338 -36.24 -4.11 13.71
N PRO A 339 -34.94 -3.76 13.52
CA PRO A 339 -33.95 -3.97 14.56
C PRO A 339 -34.38 -3.28 15.87
N ALA A 340 -33.87 -3.78 17.00
CA ALA A 340 -34.29 -3.39 18.34
C ALA A 340 -34.16 -1.87 18.58
N ALA A 341 -35.09 -1.32 19.36
CA ALA A 341 -35.04 0.06 19.79
C ALA A 341 -33.78 0.31 20.64
N ALA A 342 -32.99 1.32 20.28
CA ALA A 342 -31.90 1.78 21.11
C ALA A 342 -32.48 2.31 22.44
N ALA A 343 -32.07 1.70 23.55
CA ALA A 343 -32.45 2.18 24.87
C ALA A 343 -31.95 3.61 25.08
N ALA A 344 -32.72 4.43 25.81
CA ALA A 344 -32.31 5.78 26.15
C ALA A 344 -30.97 5.74 26.93
N PRO A 345 -30.04 6.69 26.66
CA PRO A 345 -28.71 6.66 27.28
C PRO A 345 -28.81 6.74 28.79
N GLN A 346 -28.22 5.76 29.49
CA GLN A 346 -28.18 5.75 30.95
C GLN A 346 -27.25 6.86 31.45
N ILE A 347 -27.86 7.90 32.01
CA ILE A 347 -27.15 8.99 32.67
C ILE A 347 -26.76 8.52 34.08
N VAL A 348 -25.49 8.71 34.43
CA VAL A 348 -24.93 8.39 35.75
C VAL A 348 -24.27 9.65 36.30
N GLN A 349 -24.59 10.00 37.54
CA GLN A 349 -23.84 11.03 38.28
C GLN A 349 -22.76 10.35 39.13
N VAL A 350 -21.53 10.86 39.05
CA VAL A 350 -20.39 10.38 39.86
C VAL A 350 -19.70 11.60 40.46
N GLY A 351 -19.98 11.87 41.74
CA GLY A 351 -19.74 13.19 42.32
C GLY A 351 -20.54 14.27 41.59
N ASP A 352 -20.00 15.48 41.50
CA ASP A 352 -20.66 16.66 40.91
C ASP A 352 -20.73 16.66 39.37
N LYS A 353 -20.61 15.50 38.70
CA LYS A 353 -20.43 15.40 37.24
C LYS A 353 -21.33 14.38 36.58
N GLU A 354 -21.81 14.73 35.39
CA GLU A 354 -22.76 13.89 34.65
C GLU A 354 -22.10 13.11 33.49
N TYR A 355 -22.23 11.79 33.56
CA TYR A 355 -21.70 10.86 32.58
C TYR A 355 -22.81 10.15 31.80
N GLU A 356 -22.49 9.77 30.57
CA GLU A 356 -23.27 8.85 29.72
C GLU A 356 -22.62 7.46 29.77
N ALA A 357 -23.37 6.46 30.23
CA ALA A 357 -22.90 5.08 30.32
C ALA A 357 -23.08 4.34 29.00
N VAL A 358 -21.98 3.97 28.36
CA VAL A 358 -21.96 3.15 27.13
C VAL A 358 -21.58 1.72 27.51
N LYS A 359 -22.41 0.74 27.12
CA LYS A 359 -22.17 -0.69 27.33
C LYS A 359 -21.47 -1.31 26.11
N GLU A 360 -20.48 -2.17 26.34
CA GLU A 360 -19.97 -3.11 25.33
C GLU A 360 -19.57 -4.44 26.01
N GLY A 361 -20.08 -5.56 25.49
CA GLY A 361 -19.96 -6.85 26.17
C GLY A 361 -20.65 -6.81 27.53
N LEU A 362 -19.94 -7.22 28.59
CA LEU A 362 -20.41 -7.10 29.98
C LEU A 362 -19.91 -5.81 30.68
N ALA A 363 -19.05 -5.04 30.01
CA ALA A 363 -18.46 -3.82 30.54
C ALA A 363 -19.28 -2.56 30.21
N TYR A 364 -19.13 -1.56 31.07
CA TYR A 364 -19.65 -0.20 30.86
C TYR A 364 -18.49 0.80 30.92
N ILE A 365 -18.57 1.89 30.18
CA ILE A 365 -17.66 3.04 30.30
C ILE A 365 -18.46 4.33 30.43
N LEU A 366 -17.96 5.25 31.24
CA LEU A 366 -18.60 6.52 31.55
C LEU A 366 -17.95 7.66 30.75
N ASN A 367 -18.66 8.14 29.73
CA ASN A 367 -18.25 9.30 28.92
C ASN A 367 -18.79 10.60 29.54
N PRO A 368 -17.96 11.57 29.95
CA PRO A 368 -18.44 12.81 30.55
C PRO A 368 -19.15 13.68 29.51
N ARG A 369 -20.27 14.32 29.89
CA ARG A 369 -21.07 15.11 28.94
C ARG A 369 -20.43 16.48 28.63
N PRO A 370 -20.73 17.11 27.46
CA PRO A 370 -20.03 18.30 26.96
C PRO A 370 -20.04 19.57 27.84
N LYS A 371 -20.84 19.61 28.90
CA LYS A 371 -20.85 20.73 29.87
C LYS A 371 -19.65 20.68 30.83
N ASP A 372 -19.16 19.48 31.17
CA ASP A 372 -18.25 19.26 32.29
C ASP A 372 -16.81 18.92 31.84
N ALA A 373 -16.58 18.88 30.51
CA ALA A 373 -15.33 18.46 29.92
C ALA A 373 -14.27 19.58 29.89
N PRO A 374 -13.01 19.33 30.33
CA PRO A 374 -11.95 20.33 30.28
C PRO A 374 -11.55 20.65 28.82
N LYS A 375 -11.45 21.94 28.50
CA LYS A 375 -11.24 22.46 27.13
C LYS A 375 -9.84 22.13 26.59
N LYS A 376 -9.68 20.97 25.96
CA LYS A 376 -8.59 20.66 25.01
C LYS A 376 -9.18 20.04 23.75
N SER A 377 -8.79 20.55 22.58
CA SER A 377 -9.33 20.14 21.29
C SER A 377 -8.28 19.43 20.43
N GLN A 378 -8.67 18.30 19.83
CA GLN A 378 -7.99 17.71 18.67
C GLN A 378 -8.97 17.72 17.49
N LYS A 379 -8.50 18.04 16.28
CA LYS A 379 -9.34 18.14 15.08
C LYS A 379 -9.46 16.78 14.39
N GLY A 380 -10.66 16.19 14.41
CA GLY A 380 -11.00 15.02 13.60
C GLY A 380 -11.26 15.34 12.12
N PRO A 381 -11.29 14.35 11.20
CA PRO A 381 -11.27 14.60 9.75
C PRO A 381 -12.54 15.18 9.13
N LYS A 382 -13.68 15.19 9.83
CA LYS A 382 -15.01 15.59 9.30
C LYS A 382 -15.51 16.97 9.76
N GLY A 383 -14.81 17.65 10.67
CA GLY A 383 -15.22 18.97 11.19
C GLY A 383 -16.31 18.95 12.28
N GLU A 384 -17.07 17.86 12.41
CA GLU A 384 -17.89 17.60 13.61
C GLU A 384 -16.99 17.58 14.86
N THR A 385 -17.37 18.35 15.88
CA THR A 385 -16.57 18.54 17.10
C THR A 385 -17.05 17.58 18.19
N THR A 386 -16.85 16.29 17.98
CA THR A 386 -17.13 15.26 18.98
C THR A 386 -16.12 15.35 20.11
N GLN A 387 -16.50 15.97 21.23
CA GLN A 387 -15.65 16.15 22.41
C GLN A 387 -15.49 14.85 23.21
N GLN A 388 -14.71 13.89 22.69
CA GLN A 388 -14.21 12.79 23.50
C GLN A 388 -13.00 13.24 24.32
N SER A 389 -13.17 13.47 25.62
CA SER A 389 -12.06 13.67 26.56
C SER A 389 -11.38 12.36 26.98
N VAL A 390 -11.99 11.22 26.65
CA VAL A 390 -11.44 9.86 26.79
C VAL A 390 -11.84 9.08 25.54
N PHE A 391 -10.92 8.28 24.98
CA PHE A 391 -11.12 7.65 23.67
C PHE A 391 -12.00 6.39 23.73
N TYR A 392 -13.05 6.37 22.91
CA TYR A 392 -13.81 5.17 22.62
C TYR A 392 -14.22 5.12 21.14
N ASN A 393 -13.84 4.04 20.46
CA ASN A 393 -14.22 3.77 19.09
C ASN A 393 -15.05 2.47 19.01
N PRO A 394 -16.35 2.52 18.68
CA PRO A 394 -17.20 1.33 18.58
C PRO A 394 -16.85 0.42 17.41
N ILE A 395 -16.17 0.92 16.37
CA ILE A 395 -15.75 0.12 15.20
C ILE A 395 -14.75 -0.99 15.61
N GLN A 396 -14.05 -0.79 16.74
CA GLN A 396 -13.13 -1.78 17.32
C GLN A 396 -13.82 -2.86 18.17
N GLN A 397 -15.16 -2.92 18.26
CA GLN A 397 -15.87 -3.97 19.01
C GLN A 397 -15.46 -5.38 18.54
N PHE A 398 -15.36 -5.62 17.23
CA PHE A 398 -14.90 -6.92 16.69
C PHE A 398 -13.49 -7.30 17.15
N ASN A 399 -12.58 -6.33 17.27
CA ASN A 399 -11.23 -6.54 17.80
C ASN A 399 -11.29 -6.94 19.27
N ARG A 400 -12.13 -6.27 20.08
CA ARG A 400 -12.32 -6.59 21.50
C ARG A 400 -12.99 -7.94 21.73
N ASP A 401 -14.10 -8.24 21.03
CA ASP A 401 -14.78 -9.54 21.05
C ASP A 401 -13.79 -10.68 20.71
N LEU A 402 -13.08 -10.55 19.59
CA LEU A 402 -12.07 -11.53 19.17
C LEU A 402 -10.94 -11.66 20.20
N SER A 403 -10.50 -10.56 20.81
CA SER A 403 -9.43 -10.60 21.82
C SER A 403 -9.88 -11.31 23.09
N VAL A 404 -11.10 -11.08 23.58
CA VAL A 404 -11.68 -11.80 24.73
C VAL A 404 -11.71 -13.31 24.45
N LEU A 405 -12.25 -13.72 23.29
CA LEU A 405 -12.35 -15.14 22.94
C LEU A 405 -10.97 -15.81 22.73
N ALA A 406 -10.05 -15.13 22.05
CA ALA A 406 -8.68 -15.62 21.83
C ALA A 406 -7.90 -15.76 23.14
N ILE A 407 -8.00 -14.78 24.06
CA ILE A 407 -7.34 -14.83 25.36
C ILE A 407 -8.00 -15.90 26.25
N LYS A 408 -9.32 -16.09 26.20
CA LYS A 408 -10.01 -17.17 26.92
C LYS A 408 -9.54 -18.55 26.44
N ALA A 409 -9.55 -18.81 25.12
CA ALA A 409 -9.09 -20.05 24.53
C ALA A 409 -7.61 -20.38 24.87
N TYR A 410 -6.75 -19.36 24.89
CA TYR A 410 -5.35 -19.49 25.26
C TYR A 410 -5.13 -19.63 26.78
N GLY A 411 -5.90 -18.92 27.60
CA GLY A 411 -5.80 -18.98 29.06
C GLY A 411 -6.16 -20.35 29.61
N GLU A 412 -7.17 -21.00 29.06
CA GLU A 412 -7.47 -22.42 29.32
C GLU A 412 -6.28 -23.35 29.00
N HIS A 413 -5.56 -23.11 27.90
CA HIS A 413 -4.33 -23.85 27.56
C HIS A 413 -3.22 -23.60 28.58
N VAL A 414 -2.99 -22.34 28.97
CA VAL A 414 -2.00 -21.96 29.99
C VAL A 414 -2.35 -22.59 31.34
N LEU A 415 -3.62 -22.60 31.74
CA LEU A 415 -4.08 -23.22 32.98
C LEU A 415 -3.93 -24.75 32.94
N ALA A 416 -4.26 -25.40 31.83
CA ALA A 416 -4.05 -26.84 31.64
C ALA A 416 -2.56 -27.21 31.73
N VAL A 417 -1.68 -26.46 31.07
CA VAL A 417 -0.22 -26.65 31.14
C VAL A 417 0.32 -26.36 32.55
N LYS A 418 -0.24 -25.38 33.27
CA LYS A 418 0.09 -25.12 34.68
C LYS A 418 -0.34 -26.30 35.58
N LYS A 419 -1.54 -26.85 35.40
CA LYS A 419 -2.02 -28.07 36.10
C LYS A 419 -1.15 -29.29 35.82
N GLU A 420 -0.92 -29.63 34.55
CA GLU A 420 -0.12 -30.77 34.12
C GLU A 420 1.32 -30.71 34.68
N LYS A 421 1.93 -29.52 34.70
CA LYS A 421 3.26 -29.29 35.31
C LYS A 421 3.24 -29.52 36.83
N LEU A 422 2.16 -29.13 37.53
CA LEU A 422 2.00 -29.37 38.97
C LEU A 422 1.73 -30.84 39.28
N GLU A 423 0.91 -31.52 38.49
CA GLU A 423 0.63 -32.96 38.61
C GLU A 423 1.91 -33.78 38.38
N LYS A 424 2.66 -33.51 37.31
CA LYS A 424 3.97 -34.13 37.06
C LYS A 424 4.98 -33.82 38.18
N LYS A 425 4.88 -32.67 38.85
CA LYS A 425 5.69 -32.36 40.06
C LYS A 425 5.22 -33.17 41.27
N LYS A 426 3.91 -33.25 41.55
CA LYS A 426 3.31 -34.09 42.62
C LYS A 426 3.72 -35.57 42.43
N GLN A 427 3.60 -36.10 41.21
CA GLN A 427 4.01 -37.47 40.85
C GLN A 427 5.50 -37.72 41.06
N ARG A 428 6.40 -36.83 40.60
CA ARG A 428 7.85 -36.96 40.82
C ARG A 428 8.23 -36.92 42.30
N ILE A 429 7.53 -36.11 43.11
CA ILE A 429 7.74 -36.06 44.57
C ILE A 429 7.29 -37.38 45.21
N ALA A 430 6.13 -37.93 44.82
CA ALA A 430 5.65 -39.22 45.31
C ALA A 430 6.60 -40.38 44.94
N GLN A 431 7.05 -40.45 43.68
CA GLN A 431 8.01 -41.46 43.21
C GLN A 431 9.35 -41.39 43.96
N ASN A 432 9.90 -40.19 44.15
CA ASN A 432 11.13 -39.99 44.91
C ASN A 432 10.95 -40.21 46.43
N GLY A 433 9.73 -40.07 46.96
CA GLY A 433 9.41 -40.34 48.36
C GLY A 433 9.64 -41.80 48.75
N PHE A 434 9.22 -42.74 47.89
CA PHE A 434 9.43 -44.18 48.11
C PHE A 434 10.90 -44.62 48.02
N ALA A 435 11.80 -43.80 47.46
CA ALA A 435 13.21 -44.15 47.31
C ALA A 435 14.04 -44.03 48.62
N LYS A 436 13.55 -43.32 49.65
CA LYS A 436 14.24 -43.20 50.96
C LYS A 436 14.08 -44.42 51.87
N GLY A 437 14.03 -45.63 51.28
CA GLY A 437 13.71 -46.89 51.95
C GLY A 437 14.86 -47.91 52.12
N LYS A 438 16.11 -47.60 51.72
CA LYS A 438 17.26 -48.53 51.90
C LYS A 438 18.58 -47.82 52.17
N LYS A 439 19.03 -47.87 53.44
CA LYS A 439 20.34 -47.39 53.91
C LYS A 439 21.33 -48.56 53.92
N ARG A 440 22.49 -48.44 53.26
CA ARG A 440 23.64 -49.36 53.44
C ARG A 440 24.95 -48.56 53.52
N LYS A 441 26.03 -49.21 53.99
CA LYS A 441 27.17 -48.59 54.71
C LYS A 441 28.51 -49.19 54.25
N ARG A 442 29.61 -48.45 54.48
CA ARG A 442 31.03 -48.61 53.99
C ARG A 442 31.30 -47.86 52.68
N GLY A 443 32.51 -47.34 52.45
CA GLY A 443 33.73 -47.36 53.27
C GLY A 443 34.76 -46.29 52.83
N ASN A 444 35.82 -46.08 53.62
CA ASN A 444 36.81 -45.01 53.44
C ASN A 444 38.18 -45.57 53.01
N GLN A 445 38.85 -44.98 52.00
CA GLN A 445 40.32 -45.00 51.84
C GLN A 445 40.84 -44.06 50.72
N GLU A 446 41.55 -42.99 51.14
CA GLU A 446 42.90 -42.49 50.77
C GLU A 446 43.46 -42.50 49.31
N GLY A 447 44.33 -41.50 49.02
CA GLY A 447 45.10 -41.31 47.78
C GLY A 447 44.53 -40.22 46.85
N ASP A 448 44.83 -38.91 46.90
CA ASP A 448 46.05 -38.10 47.14
C ASP A 448 46.86 -37.76 45.87
N GLU A 449 46.96 -36.47 45.53
CA GLU A 449 48.18 -35.75 45.08
C GLU A 449 47.94 -34.21 44.94
N ASP A 450 49.02 -33.42 45.07
CA ASP A 450 49.08 -32.02 45.58
C ASP A 450 49.12 -30.87 44.51
N ALA A 451 49.12 -29.62 45.02
CA ALA A 451 49.63 -28.35 44.46
C ALA A 451 48.80 -27.61 43.37
N GLY A 452 48.62 -26.27 43.42
CA GLY A 452 48.99 -25.24 44.42
C GLY A 452 48.12 -23.95 44.25
N LYS A 453 47.84 -23.12 45.27
CA LYS A 453 48.69 -22.05 45.89
C LYS A 453 49.05 -20.90 44.92
N VAL A 454 48.97 -19.60 45.24
CA VAL A 454 48.86 -18.86 46.53
C VAL A 454 47.93 -17.61 46.44
N VAL A 455 47.50 -17.09 47.60
CA VAL A 455 46.85 -15.78 47.94
C VAL A 455 47.92 -14.64 48.05
N PRO A 456 47.77 -13.46 48.76
CA PRO A 456 46.62 -12.71 49.33
C PRO A 456 46.60 -11.18 49.00
N ASP A 457 45.60 -10.45 49.53
CA ASP A 457 45.70 -9.17 50.29
C ASP A 457 44.44 -8.27 50.11
N GLN A 458 43.92 -7.50 51.09
CA GLN A 458 44.07 -7.49 52.56
C GLN A 458 42.84 -6.78 53.20
N VAL A 459 42.52 -7.12 54.47
CA VAL A 459 42.05 -6.29 55.63
C VAL A 459 41.24 -4.99 55.32
N ASP A 460 40.06 -4.73 55.90
CA ASP A 460 39.92 -4.26 57.30
C ASP A 460 38.52 -4.42 57.98
N ASN A 461 38.47 -4.02 59.26
CA ASN A 461 37.42 -4.11 60.30
C ASN A 461 36.15 -3.24 60.03
N ALA A 462 35.05 -3.26 60.81
CA ALA A 462 34.87 -3.59 62.23
C ALA A 462 33.44 -4.05 62.64
N ALA A 463 33.26 -4.35 63.94
CA ALA A 463 31.98 -4.60 64.62
C ALA A 463 31.24 -3.26 64.96
N ALA A 464 30.15 -3.12 65.75
CA ALA A 464 29.38 -3.96 66.68
C ALA A 464 27.98 -3.28 66.91
N THR A 465 26.96 -3.72 67.68
CA THR A 465 26.63 -4.94 68.47
C THR A 465 25.12 -4.94 68.75
N SER A 466 24.45 -6.11 68.84
CA SER A 466 23.27 -6.30 69.73
C SER A 466 22.88 -7.79 69.89
N GLU A 467 22.40 -8.13 71.08
CA GLU A 467 22.09 -9.50 71.50
C GLU A 467 20.68 -9.96 71.07
N ALA A 468 20.51 -11.28 70.91
CA ALA A 468 19.22 -11.95 71.01
C ALA A 468 19.42 -13.25 71.80
N THR A 469 18.67 -13.42 72.89
CA THR A 469 18.81 -14.55 73.80
C THR A 469 18.28 -15.85 73.20
N ALA A 470 18.84 -16.97 73.65
CA ALA A 470 18.26 -18.28 73.40
C ALA A 470 17.03 -18.51 74.29
N ASP A 471 16.00 -19.14 73.75
CA ASP A 471 15.13 -20.02 74.52
C ASP A 471 14.73 -21.23 73.66
N GLN A 472 14.28 -22.31 74.30
CA GLN A 472 14.18 -23.66 73.71
C GLN A 472 12.72 -24.08 73.37
N PRO A 473 12.52 -25.21 72.65
CA PRO A 473 11.29 -25.40 71.88
C PRO A 473 10.10 -25.88 72.71
N SER A 474 8.91 -25.51 72.25
CA SER A 474 7.65 -26.17 72.64
C SER A 474 7.02 -26.84 71.42
N GLU A 475 6.86 -28.16 71.49
CA GLU A 475 6.05 -28.90 70.51
C GLU A 475 4.57 -28.63 70.75
N THR A 476 3.81 -28.29 69.70
CA THR A 476 2.34 -28.44 69.72
C THR A 476 1.82 -28.95 68.38
N SER A 477 1.12 -30.08 68.45
CA SER A 477 0.63 -30.84 67.30
C SER A 477 -0.59 -30.17 66.64
N GLY A 478 -0.36 -29.13 65.84
CA GLY A 478 -1.39 -28.51 65.03
C GLY A 478 -1.87 -29.43 63.89
N VAL A 479 -3.11 -29.93 63.96
CA VAL A 479 -3.71 -30.75 62.90
C VAL A 479 -3.77 -29.94 61.60
N ALA A 480 -3.16 -30.48 60.54
CA ALA A 480 -3.13 -29.83 59.24
C ALA A 480 -4.50 -29.89 58.56
N VAL A 481 -5.31 -28.84 58.77
CA VAL A 481 -6.48 -28.55 57.93
C VAL A 481 -6.02 -28.49 56.47
N PRO A 482 -6.69 -29.17 55.52
CA PRO A 482 -6.32 -29.11 54.12
C PRO A 482 -6.49 -27.69 53.60
N SER A 483 -5.37 -27.00 53.37
CA SER A 483 -5.37 -25.65 52.81
C SER A 483 -6.01 -25.66 51.42
N GLU A 484 -6.97 -24.78 51.20
CA GLU A 484 -7.58 -24.55 49.88
C GLU A 484 -6.48 -24.36 48.82
N GLU A 485 -6.55 -25.10 47.71
CA GLU A 485 -5.56 -24.96 46.64
C GLU A 485 -5.65 -23.56 46.04
N LYS A 486 -4.69 -22.70 46.36
CA LYS A 486 -4.65 -21.31 45.88
C LYS A 486 -4.86 -21.26 44.36
N PRO A 487 -5.83 -20.47 43.86
CA PRO A 487 -6.17 -20.46 42.45
C PRO A 487 -4.96 -20.07 41.60
N LEU A 488 -4.78 -20.77 40.48
CA LEU A 488 -3.67 -20.55 39.55
C LEU A 488 -3.73 -19.12 39.00
N SER A 489 -2.64 -18.37 39.18
CA SER A 489 -2.57 -17.00 38.67
C SER A 489 -2.61 -16.97 37.14
N PHE A 490 -3.39 -16.02 36.62
CA PHE A 490 -3.43 -15.65 35.21
C PHE A 490 -3.37 -14.13 35.09
N THR A 491 -2.26 -13.61 34.55
CA THR A 491 -1.95 -12.17 34.55
C THR A 491 -2.01 -11.55 33.15
N ILE A 492 -2.74 -10.43 33.02
CA ILE A 492 -2.96 -9.72 31.74
C ILE A 492 -2.47 -8.27 31.86
N LEU A 493 -1.80 -7.75 30.83
CA LEU A 493 -1.53 -6.33 30.65
C LEU A 493 -2.29 -5.79 29.43
N ASP A 494 -3.13 -4.78 29.66
CA ASP A 494 -3.69 -3.89 28.64
C ASP A 494 -2.79 -2.64 28.59
N ALA A 495 -1.85 -2.59 27.65
CA ALA A 495 -0.69 -1.70 27.73
C ALA A 495 -0.97 -0.23 27.35
N LEU A 496 -2.03 0.02 26.57
CA LEU A 496 -2.47 1.33 26.10
C LEU A 496 -4.00 1.45 26.24
N SER A 497 -4.46 1.43 27.49
CA SER A 497 -5.83 1.07 27.88
C SER A 497 -6.89 2.16 27.66
N ALA A 498 -6.49 3.43 27.52
CA ALA A 498 -7.40 4.58 27.37
C ALA A 498 -8.51 4.63 28.43
N THR A 499 -9.76 4.29 28.08
CA THR A 499 -10.92 4.22 28.98
C THR A 499 -10.87 3.06 29.98
N GLY A 500 -10.04 2.04 29.76
CA GLY A 500 -10.08 0.78 30.51
C GLY A 500 -10.87 -0.33 29.82
N LEU A 501 -11.57 -0.06 28.71
CA LEU A 501 -12.59 -0.97 28.17
C LEU A 501 -12.09 -2.40 27.91
N ARG A 502 -10.88 -2.58 27.36
CA ARG A 502 -10.28 -3.92 27.16
C ARG A 502 -10.09 -4.63 28.50
N ALA A 503 -9.38 -4.00 29.44
CA ALA A 503 -9.18 -4.55 30.80
C ALA A 503 -10.50 -4.87 31.53
N LEU A 504 -11.52 -4.01 31.43
CA LEU A 504 -12.83 -4.20 32.05
C LEU A 504 -13.59 -5.40 31.47
N ARG A 505 -13.56 -5.56 30.14
CA ARG A 505 -14.11 -6.74 29.46
C ARG A 505 -13.35 -7.99 29.85
N TYR A 506 -12.01 -7.97 29.89
CA TYR A 506 -11.21 -9.09 30.35
C TYR A 506 -11.53 -9.52 31.80
N ALA A 507 -11.84 -8.58 32.70
CA ALA A 507 -12.17 -8.89 34.09
C ALA A 507 -13.52 -9.62 34.26
N LYS A 508 -14.51 -9.25 33.43
CA LYS A 508 -15.88 -9.76 33.47
C LYS A 508 -16.11 -10.98 32.59
N GLU A 509 -15.47 -11.05 31.43
CA GLU A 509 -15.72 -12.05 30.39
C GLU A 509 -14.72 -13.21 30.40
N ILE A 510 -13.62 -13.10 31.17
CA ILE A 510 -12.61 -14.16 31.37
C ILE A 510 -12.58 -14.53 32.87
N PRO A 511 -13.39 -15.52 33.33
CA PRO A 511 -13.63 -15.76 34.75
C PRO A 511 -12.36 -15.99 35.57
N PHE A 512 -11.39 -16.70 35.00
CA PHE A 512 -10.13 -17.10 35.63
C PHE A 512 -9.02 -16.04 35.60
N ALA A 513 -9.25 -14.84 35.04
CA ALA A 513 -8.26 -13.77 35.09
C ALA A 513 -8.10 -13.25 36.53
N THR A 514 -6.90 -13.38 37.10
CA THR A 514 -6.63 -13.08 38.53
C THR A 514 -6.04 -11.70 38.77
N CYS A 515 -5.37 -11.12 37.77
CA CYS A 515 -4.86 -9.75 37.86
C CYS A 515 -4.71 -9.17 36.46
N ILE A 516 -5.32 -8.01 36.22
CA ILE A 516 -5.33 -7.30 34.95
C ILE A 516 -4.79 -5.90 35.22
N VAL A 517 -3.76 -5.48 34.49
CA VAL A 517 -3.26 -4.10 34.57
C VAL A 517 -3.82 -3.31 33.40
N SER A 518 -4.48 -2.18 33.69
CA SER A 518 -4.79 -1.17 32.68
C SER A 518 -3.73 -0.07 32.75
N ASN A 519 -2.87 0.02 31.75
CA ASN A 519 -1.82 1.04 31.69
C ASN A 519 -2.19 2.16 30.71
N ASP A 520 -1.96 3.42 31.08
CA ASP A 520 -1.94 4.53 30.13
C ASP A 520 -0.92 5.61 30.55
N LEU A 521 -0.40 6.34 29.56
CA LEU A 521 0.53 7.45 29.79
C LEU A 521 -0.19 8.71 30.31
N SER A 522 -1.47 8.88 29.95
CA SER A 522 -2.26 10.07 30.30
C SER A 522 -2.92 9.95 31.67
N PRO A 523 -2.63 10.85 32.63
CA PRO A 523 -3.29 10.82 33.94
C PRO A 523 -4.82 10.96 33.88
N SER A 524 -5.38 11.62 32.85
CA SER A 524 -6.83 11.74 32.68
C SER A 524 -7.47 10.44 32.16
N ALA A 525 -6.74 9.66 31.37
CA ALA A 525 -7.17 8.31 30.96
C ALA A 525 -7.18 7.37 32.18
N VAL A 526 -6.12 7.40 32.99
CA VAL A 526 -6.02 6.63 34.25
C VAL A 526 -7.08 7.07 35.28
N GLN A 527 -7.45 8.34 35.32
CA GLN A 527 -8.58 8.79 36.16
C GLN A 527 -9.92 8.23 35.65
N SER A 528 -10.16 8.21 34.35
CA SER A 528 -11.34 7.56 33.76
C SER A 528 -11.36 6.05 34.01
N GLN A 529 -10.21 5.38 33.91
CA GLN A 529 -10.07 3.95 34.25
C GLN A 529 -10.50 3.68 35.68
N LYS A 530 -10.01 4.44 36.67
CA LYS A 530 -10.39 4.28 38.09
C LYS A 530 -11.91 4.33 38.28
N ILE A 531 -12.55 5.37 37.75
CA ILE A 531 -14.01 5.57 37.82
C ILE A 531 -14.76 4.43 37.10
N ASN A 532 -14.27 3.98 35.95
CA ASN A 532 -14.88 2.86 35.22
C ASN A 532 -14.69 1.52 35.95
N ILE A 533 -13.54 1.27 36.59
CA ILE A 533 -13.25 0.06 37.36
C ILE A 533 -14.21 -0.06 38.56
N GLU A 534 -14.36 1.02 39.32
CA GLU A 534 -15.32 1.16 40.44
C GLU A 534 -16.77 0.95 39.96
N TYR A 535 -17.19 1.65 38.90
CA TYR A 535 -18.54 1.50 38.34
C TYR A 535 -18.83 0.07 37.84
N ASN A 536 -17.80 -0.67 37.40
CA ASN A 536 -17.94 -2.05 36.94
C ASN A 536 -17.80 -3.10 38.05
N LYS A 537 -17.38 -2.72 39.26
CA LYS A 537 -17.13 -3.59 40.42
C LYS A 537 -16.09 -4.69 40.13
N VAL A 538 -14.89 -4.27 39.71
CA VAL A 538 -13.76 -5.14 39.33
C VAL A 538 -12.41 -4.67 39.89
N GLU A 539 -12.42 -3.96 41.01
CA GLU A 539 -11.25 -3.43 41.75
C GLU A 539 -10.32 -4.54 42.26
N ASP A 540 -10.86 -5.74 42.48
CA ASP A 540 -10.13 -6.95 42.88
C ASP A 540 -9.17 -7.43 41.77
N LYS A 541 -9.66 -7.41 40.53
CA LYS A 541 -8.95 -7.87 39.33
C LYS A 541 -8.17 -6.77 38.62
N VAL A 542 -8.77 -5.59 38.41
CA VAL A 542 -8.24 -4.55 37.51
C VAL A 542 -7.48 -3.47 38.30
N LYS A 543 -6.20 -3.31 37.97
CA LYS A 543 -5.28 -2.39 38.68
C LYS A 543 -4.77 -1.33 37.70
N PRO A 544 -5.19 -0.06 37.84
CA PRO A 544 -4.81 0.99 36.91
C PRO A 544 -3.40 1.51 37.21
N ASN A 545 -2.59 1.66 36.15
CA ASN A 545 -1.23 2.19 36.20
C ASN A 545 -1.09 3.43 35.32
N SER A 546 -0.39 4.46 35.83
CA SER A 546 0.00 5.64 35.06
C SER A 546 1.47 5.54 34.69
N GLY A 547 1.78 5.48 33.39
CA GLY A 547 3.17 5.43 32.93
C GLY A 547 3.32 5.11 31.44
N ASP A 548 4.52 5.36 30.93
CA ASP A 548 4.89 4.90 29.59
C ASP A 548 4.84 3.36 29.50
N ALA A 549 4.28 2.84 28.42
CA ALA A 549 4.04 1.41 28.24
C ALA A 549 5.36 0.61 28.15
N CYS A 550 6.39 1.16 27.49
CA CYS A 550 7.70 0.50 27.39
C CYS A 550 8.42 0.50 28.74
N ALA A 551 8.49 1.65 29.42
CA ALA A 551 9.08 1.74 30.76
C ALA A 551 8.37 0.83 31.77
N TYR A 552 7.03 0.77 31.73
CA TYR A 552 6.26 -0.13 32.57
C TYR A 552 6.55 -1.60 32.26
N MET A 553 6.59 -2.01 30.99
CA MET A 553 6.95 -3.37 30.60
C MET A 553 8.39 -3.74 31.01
N TYR A 554 9.38 -2.87 30.75
CA TYR A 554 10.77 -3.11 31.18
C TYR A 554 10.90 -3.24 32.72
N SER A 555 10.08 -2.54 33.50
CA SER A 555 10.06 -2.67 34.97
C SER A 555 9.68 -4.08 35.47
N ARG A 556 9.08 -4.92 34.61
CA ARG A 556 8.67 -6.31 34.90
C ARG A 556 9.80 -7.33 34.67
N ASN A 557 10.94 -6.90 34.12
CA ASN A 557 12.02 -7.80 33.69
C ASN A 557 13.03 -8.15 34.80
N GLY A 558 12.93 -7.52 35.97
CA GLY A 558 13.85 -7.69 37.09
C GLY A 558 13.81 -9.07 37.78
N PRO A 559 14.81 -9.38 38.63
CA PRO A 559 14.82 -10.61 39.42
C PRO A 559 13.68 -10.66 40.43
N HIS A 560 13.30 -11.88 40.80
CA HIS A 560 12.09 -12.16 41.58
C HIS A 560 12.38 -12.09 43.09
N ASP A 561 12.74 -10.91 43.60
CA ASP A 561 13.02 -10.68 45.03
C ASP A 561 11.86 -11.19 45.90
N SER A 562 12.15 -12.10 46.82
CA SER A 562 11.15 -12.83 47.62
C SER A 562 10.46 -12.01 48.73
N GLY A 563 10.65 -10.69 48.76
CA GLY A 563 10.15 -9.79 49.80
C GLY A 563 8.95 -8.89 49.44
N ASP A 564 8.61 -8.69 48.16
CA ASP A 564 7.51 -7.80 47.73
C ASP A 564 6.32 -8.61 47.18
N SER A 565 5.24 -8.68 47.95
CA SER A 565 4.08 -9.54 47.72
C SER A 565 3.16 -9.04 46.60
N GLY A 566 3.59 -9.27 45.36
CA GLY A 566 2.69 -9.29 44.18
C GLY A 566 2.83 -8.13 43.20
N ARG A 567 3.91 -7.34 43.25
CA ARG A 567 4.12 -6.18 42.36
C ARG A 567 5.23 -6.31 41.31
N LYS A 568 6.13 -7.31 41.40
CA LYS A 568 7.24 -7.56 40.46
C LYS A 568 7.07 -8.88 39.68
N GLY A 569 6.06 -8.96 38.79
CA GLY A 569 5.80 -10.14 37.96
C GLY A 569 5.61 -9.81 36.48
N ARG A 570 5.99 -10.74 35.60
CA ARG A 570 5.69 -10.75 34.17
C ARG A 570 4.25 -11.17 33.88
N PHE A 571 3.81 -10.99 32.65
CA PHE A 571 2.42 -11.23 32.22
C PHE A 571 2.25 -12.53 31.43
N ASP A 572 1.21 -13.32 31.73
CA ASP A 572 0.80 -14.44 30.87
C ASP A 572 0.27 -13.94 29.52
N VAL A 573 -0.28 -12.72 29.47
CA VAL A 573 -0.84 -12.07 28.27
C VAL A 573 -0.49 -10.59 28.26
N ILE A 574 -0.05 -10.06 27.11
CA ILE A 574 0.09 -8.62 26.86
C ILE A 574 -0.72 -8.24 25.62
N ASP A 575 -1.53 -7.20 25.73
CA ASP A 575 -2.29 -6.60 24.64
C ASP A 575 -1.71 -5.23 24.27
N LEU A 576 -1.27 -5.09 23.01
CA LEU A 576 -0.79 -3.86 22.39
C LEU A 576 -1.84 -3.36 21.40
N ASP A 577 -2.61 -2.34 21.78
CA ASP A 577 -3.63 -1.69 20.90
C ASP A 577 -3.35 -0.19 20.64
N PRO A 578 -2.13 0.20 20.20
CA PRO A 578 -1.78 1.61 20.00
C PRO A 578 -2.43 2.24 18.76
N TYR A 579 -2.48 3.57 18.75
CA TYR A 579 -2.78 4.33 17.53
C TYR A 579 -1.65 4.19 16.50
N GLY A 580 -1.98 3.67 15.32
CA GLY A 580 -0.99 3.45 14.26
C GLY A 580 -0.22 2.16 14.49
N THR A 581 1.08 2.26 14.80
CA THR A 581 1.99 1.09 14.81
C THR A 581 2.28 0.58 16.22
N ALA A 582 2.37 -0.76 16.36
CA ALA A 582 2.88 -1.39 17.58
C ALA A 582 4.41 -1.52 17.64
N ALA A 583 5.14 -1.23 16.56
CA ALA A 583 6.58 -1.47 16.46
C ALA A 583 7.42 -0.92 17.65
N PRO A 584 7.19 0.30 18.17
CA PRO A 584 7.96 0.83 19.31
C PRO A 584 7.80 0.02 20.62
N PHE A 585 6.71 -0.74 20.74
CA PHE A 585 6.34 -1.49 21.95
C PHE A 585 6.69 -2.98 21.87
N MET A 586 7.01 -3.50 20.68
CA MET A 586 7.25 -4.92 20.44
C MET A 586 8.40 -5.48 21.27
N ASP A 587 9.52 -4.76 21.35
CA ASP A 587 10.73 -5.21 22.05
C ASP A 587 10.52 -5.31 23.57
N ALA A 588 9.87 -4.31 24.17
CA ALA A 588 9.48 -4.34 25.57
C ALA A 588 8.49 -5.47 25.88
N ALA A 589 7.52 -5.71 24.99
CA ALA A 589 6.50 -6.75 25.16
C ALA A 589 7.06 -8.18 25.09
N VAL A 590 7.96 -8.48 24.13
CA VAL A 590 8.58 -9.82 24.06
C VAL A 590 9.44 -10.14 25.29
N GLN A 591 9.97 -9.13 25.98
CA GLN A 591 10.71 -9.33 27.23
C GLN A 591 9.80 -9.44 28.47
N ALA A 592 8.71 -8.66 28.54
CA ALA A 592 7.82 -8.60 29.70
C ALA A 592 6.77 -9.73 29.79
N VAL A 593 6.60 -10.50 28.71
CA VAL A 593 5.73 -11.68 28.67
C VAL A 593 6.40 -12.91 29.33
N ASN A 594 5.57 -13.79 29.89
CA ASN A 594 5.98 -15.08 30.45
C ASN A 594 6.47 -16.05 29.36
N ASP A 595 7.27 -17.04 29.76
CA ASP A 595 7.64 -18.16 28.90
C ASP A 595 6.41 -19.02 28.55
N GLY A 596 6.02 -19.04 27.28
CA GLY A 596 4.77 -19.61 26.81
C GLY A 596 3.56 -18.66 26.95
N GLY A 597 3.77 -17.36 27.16
CA GLY A 597 2.71 -16.36 27.19
C GLY A 597 2.27 -15.89 25.79
N LEU A 598 1.21 -15.08 25.78
CA LEU A 598 0.55 -14.58 24.57
C LEU A 598 0.79 -13.07 24.37
N LEU A 599 1.27 -12.69 23.19
CA LEU A 599 1.20 -11.31 22.71
C LEU A 599 -0.01 -11.15 21.78
N CYS A 600 -0.84 -10.15 22.04
CA CYS A 600 -1.91 -9.69 21.17
C CYS A 600 -1.50 -8.31 20.63
N VAL A 601 -1.44 -8.13 19.31
CA VAL A 601 -0.80 -6.97 18.69
C VAL A 601 -1.68 -6.38 17.59
N THR A 602 -2.08 -5.12 17.72
CA THR A 602 -2.78 -4.35 16.69
C THR A 602 -1.83 -3.37 15.98
N CYS A 603 -1.93 -3.27 14.66
CA CYS A 603 -1.34 -2.17 13.88
C CYS A 603 -2.42 -1.52 12.99
N THR A 604 -2.89 -0.31 13.31
CA THR A 604 -3.90 0.44 12.54
C THR A 604 -3.31 1.30 11.43
N ASP A 605 -1.99 1.30 11.22
CA ASP A 605 -1.30 2.05 10.17
C ASP A 605 -1.21 1.29 8.84
N ALA A 606 -2.34 0.75 8.35
CA ALA A 606 -2.40 0.01 7.08
C ALA A 606 -1.85 0.78 5.86
N GLY A 607 -1.87 2.12 5.91
CA GLY A 607 -1.19 2.97 4.93
C GLY A 607 0.33 2.78 4.86
N VAL A 608 0.96 2.21 5.89
CA VAL A 608 2.38 1.85 5.93
C VAL A 608 2.57 0.37 5.61
N TRP A 609 1.96 -0.56 6.35
CA TRP A 609 2.25 -2.00 6.19
C TRP A 609 1.52 -2.70 5.03
N ALA A 610 0.36 -2.20 4.58
CA ALA A 610 -0.39 -2.76 3.45
C ALA A 610 -0.31 -1.93 2.15
N SER A 611 0.51 -0.87 2.12
CA SER A 611 0.59 0.08 1.01
C SER A 611 2.01 0.27 0.48
N ASN A 612 2.08 0.79 -0.75
CA ASN A 612 3.31 0.99 -1.50
C ASN A 612 3.84 2.43 -1.40
N GLY A 613 3.16 3.30 -0.62
CA GLY A 613 3.41 4.73 -0.58
C GLY A 613 4.53 5.18 0.35
N TYR A 614 4.92 4.34 1.32
CA TYR A 614 5.90 4.67 2.37
C TYR A 614 6.86 3.48 2.65
N PRO A 615 7.57 2.93 1.65
CA PRO A 615 8.46 1.78 1.85
C PRO A 615 9.58 2.08 2.85
N GLU A 616 10.11 3.30 2.87
CA GLU A 616 11.11 3.75 3.83
C GLU A 616 10.59 3.74 5.27
N LYS A 617 9.34 4.17 5.51
CA LYS A 617 8.70 4.10 6.82
C LYS A 617 8.34 2.66 7.21
N ALA A 618 7.93 1.83 6.25
CA ALA A 618 7.68 0.40 6.50
C ALA A 618 8.97 -0.31 6.95
N PHE A 619 10.10 -0.03 6.29
CA PHE A 619 11.40 -0.56 6.69
C PHE A 619 11.82 -0.06 8.08
N ALA A 620 11.68 1.24 8.35
CA ALA A 620 12.05 1.84 9.64
C ALA A 620 11.22 1.34 10.84
N LEU A 621 10.00 0.84 10.62
CA LEU A 621 9.14 0.29 11.67
C LEU A 621 9.16 -1.23 11.76
N TYR A 622 9.26 -1.95 10.64
CA TYR A 622 9.06 -3.40 10.57
C TYR A 622 10.27 -4.20 10.06
N GLY A 623 11.40 -3.52 9.76
CA GLY A 623 12.62 -4.16 9.27
C GLY A 623 12.58 -4.62 7.81
N GLY A 624 11.48 -4.38 7.09
CA GLY A 624 11.30 -4.80 5.70
C GLY A 624 10.36 -3.89 4.90
N ILE A 625 10.50 -3.91 3.57
CA ILE A 625 9.69 -3.12 2.63
C ILE A 625 8.45 -3.89 2.15
N THR A 626 7.37 -3.17 1.84
CA THR A 626 6.07 -3.76 1.44
C THR A 626 6.08 -4.38 0.05
N VAL A 627 5.20 -5.37 -0.16
CA VAL A 627 5.00 -6.02 -1.48
C VAL A 627 3.85 -5.36 -2.23
N LYS A 628 4.11 -4.93 -3.47
CA LYS A 628 3.14 -4.18 -4.29
C LYS A 628 2.19 -5.09 -5.07
N GLY A 629 0.94 -5.25 -4.62
CA GLY A 629 -0.04 -6.02 -5.39
C GLY A 629 -1.41 -6.14 -4.73
N SER A 630 -2.24 -7.07 -5.21
CA SER A 630 -3.48 -7.48 -4.54
C SER A 630 -3.20 -8.03 -3.13
N HIS A 631 -2.05 -8.68 -2.96
CA HIS A 631 -1.56 -9.40 -1.79
C HIS A 631 -0.87 -8.54 -0.71
N SER A 632 -0.84 -7.20 -0.86
CA SER A 632 -0.08 -6.32 0.04
C SER A 632 -0.49 -6.42 1.51
N HIS A 633 -1.75 -6.74 1.79
CA HIS A 633 -2.26 -6.96 3.15
C HIS A 633 -1.61 -8.16 3.84
N GLU A 634 -1.46 -9.29 3.14
CA GLU A 634 -0.75 -10.46 3.66
C GLU A 634 0.75 -10.18 3.78
N GLY A 635 1.35 -9.50 2.80
CA GLY A 635 2.74 -9.05 2.88
C GLY A 635 3.02 -8.21 4.13
N GLY A 636 2.10 -7.33 4.51
CA GLY A 636 2.20 -6.53 5.72
C GLY A 636 1.97 -7.29 7.03
N LEU A 637 1.08 -8.28 7.06
CA LEU A 637 1.00 -9.24 8.19
C LEU A 637 2.33 -9.97 8.37
N ARG A 638 2.96 -10.38 7.28
CA ARG A 638 4.28 -11.02 7.27
C ARG A 638 5.41 -10.07 7.70
N LEU A 639 5.30 -8.77 7.45
CA LEU A 639 6.22 -7.75 8.00
C LEU A 639 6.06 -7.59 9.51
N ILE A 640 4.81 -7.51 10.02
CA ILE A 640 4.52 -7.41 11.46
C ILE A 640 5.05 -8.65 12.21
N LEU A 641 4.85 -9.85 11.65
CA LEU A 641 5.42 -11.09 12.19
C LEU A 641 6.96 -11.11 12.15
N HIS A 642 7.58 -10.59 11.09
CA HIS A 642 9.04 -10.48 11.00
C HIS A 642 9.62 -9.51 12.04
N ALA A 643 8.95 -8.38 12.28
CA ALA A 643 9.34 -7.41 13.32
C ALA A 643 9.26 -8.02 14.73
N LEU A 644 8.21 -8.78 15.03
CA LEU A 644 8.07 -9.52 16.29
C LEU A 644 9.13 -10.62 16.42
N ALA A 645 9.36 -11.42 15.37
CA ALA A 645 10.34 -12.50 15.37
C ALA A 645 11.77 -11.98 15.57
N THR A 646 12.17 -10.93 14.85
CA THR A 646 13.50 -10.32 14.95
C THR A 646 13.72 -9.58 16.27
N SER A 647 12.66 -9.05 16.89
CA SER A 647 12.72 -8.50 18.25
C SER A 647 12.94 -9.59 19.30
N ALA A 648 12.14 -10.67 19.25
CA ALA A 648 12.26 -11.81 20.17
C ALA A 648 13.62 -12.53 20.05
N ALA A 649 14.12 -12.71 18.81
CA ALA A 649 15.34 -13.45 18.51
C ALA A 649 16.57 -12.95 19.29
N LYS A 650 16.69 -11.63 19.49
CA LYS A 650 17.80 -10.98 20.24
C LYS A 650 17.97 -11.54 21.66
N TYR A 651 16.87 -12.00 22.26
CA TYR A 651 16.78 -12.42 23.66
C TYR A 651 16.73 -13.95 23.83
N GLY A 652 16.98 -14.72 22.74
CA GLY A 652 16.85 -16.18 22.75
C GLY A 652 15.39 -16.66 22.83
N LEU A 653 14.43 -15.77 22.52
CA LEU A 653 13.00 -16.04 22.49
C LEU A 653 12.57 -16.31 21.05
N ALA A 654 11.82 -17.39 20.85
CA ALA A 654 11.21 -17.71 19.57
C ALA A 654 9.70 -17.38 19.63
N ILE A 655 9.11 -17.21 18.45
CA ILE A 655 7.68 -16.89 18.29
C ILE A 655 6.96 -17.99 17.53
N GLU A 656 5.66 -18.12 17.78
CA GLU A 656 4.74 -18.96 17.01
C GLU A 656 3.47 -18.16 16.71
N PRO A 657 3.19 -17.83 15.43
CA PRO A 657 1.95 -17.17 15.04
C PRO A 657 0.75 -18.09 15.26
N LEU A 658 -0.20 -17.68 16.10
CA LEU A 658 -1.41 -18.45 16.36
C LEU A 658 -2.56 -18.02 15.45
N LEU A 659 -2.68 -16.71 15.19
CA LEU A 659 -3.71 -16.11 14.34
C LEU A 659 -3.23 -14.73 13.88
N SER A 660 -3.34 -14.40 12.59
CA SER A 660 -2.77 -13.17 12.01
C SER A 660 -3.72 -12.57 10.98
N LEU A 661 -4.60 -11.65 11.40
CA LEU A 661 -5.72 -11.18 10.58
C LEU A 661 -5.54 -9.76 10.06
N SER A 662 -5.79 -9.55 8.76
CA SER A 662 -5.96 -8.21 8.17
C SER A 662 -7.45 -7.85 8.18
N ILE A 663 -7.86 -6.97 9.08
CA ILE A 663 -9.25 -6.63 9.35
C ILE A 663 -9.51 -5.16 8.98
N ASP A 664 -10.19 -4.95 7.85
CA ASP A 664 -10.63 -3.65 7.31
C ASP A 664 -9.51 -2.62 7.08
N PHE A 665 -9.01 -2.01 8.16
CA PHE A 665 -7.99 -0.96 8.20
C PHE A 665 -6.89 -1.21 9.24
N TYR A 666 -6.90 -2.35 9.94
CA TYR A 666 -5.89 -2.73 10.92
C TYR A 666 -5.46 -4.20 10.78
N ALA A 667 -4.25 -4.52 11.21
CA ALA A 667 -3.79 -5.88 11.42
C ALA A 667 -3.99 -6.24 12.89
N ARG A 668 -4.40 -7.48 13.18
CA ARG A 668 -4.46 -8.04 14.54
C ARG A 668 -3.78 -9.40 14.56
N VAL A 669 -2.74 -9.53 15.37
CA VAL A 669 -1.87 -10.71 15.42
C VAL A 669 -1.80 -11.25 16.84
N PHE A 670 -1.95 -12.57 16.99
CA PHE A 670 -1.85 -13.31 18.24
C PHE A 670 -0.66 -14.27 18.13
N VAL A 671 0.29 -14.15 19.07
CA VAL A 671 1.59 -14.81 18.99
C VAL A 671 1.95 -15.44 20.33
N ARG A 672 2.25 -16.75 20.33
CA ARG A 672 2.87 -17.45 21.47
C ARG A 672 4.37 -17.15 21.50
N VAL A 673 4.88 -16.63 22.61
CA VAL A 673 6.31 -16.31 22.80
C VAL A 673 6.90 -17.20 23.88
N TYR A 674 8.08 -17.78 23.63
CA TYR A 674 8.69 -18.80 24.49
C TYR A 674 10.21 -18.82 24.35
N LYS A 675 10.90 -19.31 25.38
CA LYS A 675 12.36 -19.33 25.46
C LYS A 675 12.92 -20.60 24.83
N SER A 676 13.38 -20.49 23.59
CA SER A 676 14.02 -21.60 22.88
C SER A 676 15.14 -21.11 21.94
N PRO A 677 16.39 -21.02 22.43
CA PRO A 677 17.56 -20.67 21.61
C PRO A 677 17.86 -21.68 20.49
N ALA A 678 17.24 -22.86 20.52
CA ALA A 678 17.26 -23.81 19.39
C ALA A 678 16.28 -23.37 18.29
N GLU A 679 15.05 -22.99 18.64
CA GLU A 679 14.00 -22.59 17.69
C GLU A 679 14.26 -21.21 17.06
N VAL A 680 14.94 -20.30 17.77
CA VAL A 680 15.38 -19.00 17.22
C VAL A 680 16.18 -19.14 15.92
N LYS A 681 16.94 -20.23 15.75
CA LYS A 681 17.76 -20.47 14.54
C LYS A 681 16.93 -20.57 13.26
N PHE A 682 15.68 -21.05 13.36
CA PHE A 682 14.75 -21.18 12.23
C PHE A 682 14.22 -19.84 11.73
N ILE A 683 14.30 -18.74 12.51
CA ILE A 683 13.82 -17.41 12.08
C ILE A 683 14.55 -16.95 10.81
N SER A 684 15.80 -17.37 10.59
CA SER A 684 16.54 -17.12 9.34
C SER A 684 15.98 -17.86 8.11
N ALA A 685 15.43 -19.06 8.30
CA ALA A 685 14.83 -19.87 7.23
C ALA A 685 13.36 -19.50 7.00
N ASN A 686 12.68 -19.07 8.06
CA ASN A 686 11.31 -18.58 8.06
C ASN A 686 11.24 -17.07 7.76
N THR A 687 12.32 -16.48 7.24
CA THR A 687 12.37 -15.14 6.66
C THR A 687 12.63 -15.21 5.16
N MET A 688 11.84 -14.48 4.38
CA MET A 688 11.92 -14.44 2.92
C MET A 688 11.90 -13.02 2.35
N LEU A 689 12.52 -12.88 1.18
CA LEU A 689 12.32 -11.79 0.24
C LEU A 689 11.36 -12.24 -0.86
N VAL A 690 10.70 -11.27 -1.51
CA VAL A 690 9.76 -11.52 -2.62
C VAL A 690 10.17 -10.70 -3.83
N TYR A 691 10.46 -11.36 -4.94
CA TYR A 691 10.60 -10.74 -6.26
C TYR A 691 9.19 -10.59 -6.84
N ASN A 692 8.78 -9.38 -7.22
CA ASN A 692 7.39 -9.09 -7.57
C ASN A 692 7.25 -8.17 -8.80
N CYS A 693 6.48 -8.61 -9.80
CA CYS A 693 6.25 -7.95 -11.08
C CYS A 693 5.09 -6.93 -11.01
N ASP A 694 5.20 -5.98 -10.08
CA ASP A 694 4.24 -4.92 -9.79
C ASP A 694 3.79 -4.09 -11.01
N SER A 695 4.72 -3.86 -11.94
CA SER A 695 4.59 -2.95 -13.08
C SER A 695 4.09 -3.66 -14.34
N GLY A 696 4.03 -5.00 -14.31
CA GLY A 696 3.67 -5.85 -15.44
C GLY A 696 2.44 -6.69 -15.15
N CYS A 697 2.66 -7.95 -14.78
CA CYS A 697 1.59 -8.95 -14.66
C CYS A 697 1.17 -9.29 -13.21
N GLY A 698 1.88 -8.79 -12.20
CA GLY A 698 1.64 -9.11 -10.79
C GLY A 698 2.20 -10.46 -10.32
N ALA A 699 2.99 -11.15 -11.15
CA ALA A 699 3.66 -12.40 -10.77
C ALA A 699 4.73 -12.21 -9.70
N TRP A 700 4.90 -13.21 -8.83
CA TRP A 700 5.87 -13.17 -7.74
C TRP A 700 6.67 -14.48 -7.60
N SER A 701 7.88 -14.36 -7.07
CA SER A 701 8.80 -15.46 -6.74
C SER A 701 9.42 -15.22 -5.37
N ILE A 702 9.72 -16.30 -4.63
CA ILE A 702 10.13 -16.24 -3.22
C ILE A 702 11.61 -16.59 -3.09
N GLN A 703 12.34 -15.86 -2.25
CA GLN A 703 13.74 -16.12 -1.90
C GLN A 703 13.85 -16.25 -0.38
N PRO A 704 14.00 -17.47 0.19
CA PRO A 704 14.35 -17.61 1.60
C PRO A 704 15.77 -17.08 1.84
N LEU A 705 16.05 -16.58 3.05
CA LEU A 705 17.39 -16.10 3.41
C LEU A 705 18.35 -17.25 3.78
N SER A 706 17.85 -18.32 4.39
CA SER A 706 18.62 -19.53 4.71
C SER A 706 17.84 -20.82 4.38
N GLN A 707 18.54 -21.95 4.36
CA GLN A 707 17.97 -23.28 4.20
C GLN A 707 18.21 -24.13 5.46
N THR A 708 17.17 -24.86 5.86
CA THR A 708 17.22 -25.92 6.87
C THR A 708 17.25 -27.29 6.20
N LYS A 709 18.10 -28.19 6.70
CA LYS A 709 18.17 -29.60 6.27
C LYS A 709 18.29 -30.50 7.49
N GLN A 710 17.34 -31.41 7.64
CA GLN A 710 17.37 -32.45 8.67
C GLN A 710 18.43 -33.50 8.31
N LYS A 711 19.18 -33.98 9.30
CA LYS A 711 20.17 -35.07 9.16
C LYS A 711 20.09 -36.00 10.37
N PRO A 712 20.38 -37.30 10.24
CA PRO A 712 20.57 -38.17 11.40
C PRO A 712 21.93 -37.88 12.07
N ASP A 713 21.92 -37.78 13.40
CA ASP A 713 23.13 -37.80 14.23
C ASP A 713 23.77 -39.20 14.24
N LYS A 714 24.97 -39.36 14.83
CA LYS A 714 25.63 -40.64 15.09
C LYS A 714 24.73 -41.65 15.83
N LYS A 715 23.69 -41.19 16.54
CA LYS A 715 22.68 -42.01 17.23
C LYS A 715 21.38 -42.23 16.44
N GLY A 716 21.33 -41.86 15.16
CA GLY A 716 20.13 -41.94 14.30
C GLY A 716 19.08 -40.83 14.53
N ASN A 717 19.13 -40.16 15.68
CA ASN A 717 18.22 -39.05 16.02
C ASN A 717 18.31 -37.90 15.00
N PRO A 718 17.17 -37.32 14.55
CA PRO A 718 17.19 -36.19 13.64
C PRO A 718 17.70 -34.91 14.32
N PHE A 719 18.68 -34.25 13.70
CA PHE A 719 19.10 -32.89 14.05
C PHE A 719 19.02 -31.97 12.82
N TRP A 720 18.94 -30.66 13.07
CA TRP A 720 18.79 -29.66 12.01
C TRP A 720 20.13 -28.99 11.70
N THR A 721 20.50 -28.99 10.42
CA THR A 721 21.60 -28.19 9.88
C THR A 721 21.05 -26.95 9.18
N PHE A 722 21.74 -25.82 9.35
CA PHE A 722 21.39 -24.52 8.79
C PHE A 722 22.48 -24.13 7.79
N GLY A 723 22.12 -23.59 6.64
CA GLY A 723 23.06 -23.15 5.60
C GLY A 723 22.50 -22.02 4.75
N TYR A 724 23.35 -21.41 3.93
CA TYR A 724 22.95 -20.31 3.05
C TYR A 724 21.92 -20.78 2.01
N ALA A 725 20.92 -19.94 1.72
CA ALA A 725 20.08 -20.14 0.56
C ALA A 725 20.83 -19.72 -0.71
N GLN A 726 20.78 -20.57 -1.74
CA GLN A 726 21.20 -20.16 -3.08
C GLN A 726 20.21 -19.14 -3.65
N GLY A 727 20.71 -18.23 -4.49
CA GLY A 727 19.94 -17.19 -5.13
C GLY A 727 20.72 -16.52 -6.27
N PRO A 728 20.06 -15.65 -7.06
CA PRO A 728 18.66 -15.26 -6.92
C PRO A 728 17.71 -16.36 -7.45
N THR A 729 16.57 -16.58 -6.77
CA THR A 729 15.53 -17.51 -7.24
C THR A 729 14.72 -16.99 -8.44
N ALA A 730 14.89 -15.72 -8.83
CA ALA A 730 14.27 -15.13 -10.02
C ALA A 730 15.21 -14.14 -10.72
N ALA A 731 15.05 -14.01 -12.03
CA ALA A 731 15.78 -13.01 -12.82
C ALA A 731 15.26 -11.58 -12.53
N PRO A 732 16.06 -10.51 -12.81
CA PRO A 732 15.62 -9.11 -12.64
C PRO A 732 14.41 -8.69 -13.49
N HIS A 733 13.99 -9.53 -14.45
CA HIS A 733 12.82 -9.38 -15.29
C HIS A 733 11.94 -10.63 -15.15
N CYS A 734 10.63 -10.43 -15.00
CA CYS A 734 9.64 -11.47 -14.81
C CYS A 734 9.59 -12.43 -16.01
N GLU A 735 9.73 -13.72 -15.75
CA GLU A 735 9.79 -14.76 -16.78
C GLU A 735 8.52 -14.86 -17.65
N HIS A 736 7.33 -14.60 -17.09
CA HIS A 736 6.07 -14.70 -17.85
C HIS A 736 5.82 -13.52 -18.81
N CYS A 737 6.27 -12.29 -18.45
CA CYS A 737 5.91 -11.06 -19.21
C CYS A 737 7.05 -10.08 -19.53
N GLY A 738 8.29 -10.34 -19.08
CA GLY A 738 9.48 -9.52 -19.39
C GLY A 738 9.62 -8.20 -18.61
N PHE A 739 8.65 -7.81 -17.79
CA PHE A 739 8.72 -6.56 -17.00
C PHE A 739 9.63 -6.73 -15.78
N LYS A 740 10.29 -5.64 -15.36
CA LYS A 740 11.17 -5.63 -14.18
C LYS A 740 10.45 -6.11 -12.91
N THR A 741 11.15 -6.86 -12.07
CA THR A 741 10.71 -7.25 -10.73
C THR A 741 11.25 -6.30 -9.68
N HIS A 742 10.41 -5.82 -8.77
CA HIS A 742 10.84 -5.13 -7.55
C HIS A 742 10.95 -6.12 -6.38
N LEU A 743 11.80 -5.82 -5.40
CA LEU A 743 11.91 -6.58 -4.16
C LEU A 743 10.86 -6.14 -3.13
N GLY A 744 10.46 -7.07 -2.28
CA GLY A 744 9.70 -6.87 -1.04
C GLY A 744 10.31 -7.71 0.09
N GLY A 745 10.09 -7.31 1.35
CA GLY A 745 10.65 -7.95 2.54
C GLY A 745 11.92 -7.27 3.09
N PRO A 746 12.71 -7.93 3.95
CA PRO A 746 12.47 -9.27 4.51
C PRO A 746 11.13 -9.36 5.28
N MET A 747 10.47 -10.51 5.21
CA MET A 747 9.19 -10.77 5.87
C MET A 747 9.05 -12.25 6.29
N TRP A 748 8.06 -12.55 7.12
CA TRP A 748 7.79 -13.91 7.60
C TRP A 748 7.32 -14.85 6.49
N GLY A 749 8.12 -15.89 6.21
CA GLY A 749 7.85 -16.98 5.28
C GLY A 749 7.38 -18.28 5.95
N GLY A 750 7.05 -18.24 7.25
CA GLY A 750 6.34 -19.33 7.92
C GLY A 750 4.81 -19.24 7.77
N PRO A 751 4.07 -20.20 8.35
CA PRO A 751 2.61 -20.13 8.49
C PRO A 751 2.14 -18.86 9.22
N LEU A 752 0.92 -18.40 8.92
CA LEU A 752 0.31 -17.24 9.56
C LEU A 752 -0.53 -17.60 10.81
N HIS A 753 -0.85 -18.88 10.97
CA HIS A 753 -1.91 -19.39 11.83
C HIS A 753 -1.51 -20.74 12.43
N ASN A 754 -1.99 -21.03 13.64
CA ASN A 754 -2.02 -22.37 14.22
C ASN A 754 -3.46 -22.90 14.10
N PRO A 755 -3.74 -23.94 13.28
CA PRO A 755 -5.10 -24.37 13.00
C PRO A 755 -5.82 -24.89 14.25
N HIS A 756 -5.11 -25.47 15.22
CA HIS A 756 -5.71 -25.91 16.48
C HIS A 756 -6.18 -24.73 17.35
N PHE A 757 -5.48 -23.59 17.32
CA PHE A 757 -5.92 -22.38 18.03
C PHE A 757 -7.20 -21.82 17.41
N ILE A 758 -7.26 -21.74 16.08
CA ILE A 758 -8.44 -21.27 15.36
C ILE A 758 -9.63 -22.19 15.61
N GLN A 759 -9.43 -23.52 15.47
CA GLN A 759 -10.48 -24.50 15.75
C GLN A 759 -10.98 -24.42 17.20
N LYS A 760 -10.09 -24.20 18.18
CA LYS A 760 -10.50 -24.05 19.58
C LYS A 760 -11.40 -22.82 19.79
N ILE A 761 -11.12 -21.69 19.14
CA ILE A 761 -12.01 -20.51 19.22
C ILE A 761 -13.34 -20.81 18.51
N LEU A 762 -13.33 -21.47 17.35
CA LEU A 762 -14.54 -21.89 16.62
C LEU A 762 -15.43 -22.84 17.45
N ASP A 763 -14.83 -23.82 18.14
CA ASP A 763 -15.51 -24.77 19.03
C ASP A 763 -16.25 -24.08 20.19
N MET A 764 -15.82 -22.86 20.59
CA MET A 764 -16.46 -22.08 21.65
C MET A 764 -17.68 -21.27 21.17
N LEU A 765 -17.77 -20.94 19.88
CA LEU A 765 -18.81 -20.05 19.34
C LEU A 765 -20.27 -20.54 19.49
N PRO A 766 -20.58 -21.86 19.50
CA PRO A 766 -21.94 -22.33 19.77
C PRO A 766 -22.42 -22.10 21.21
N GLY A 767 -21.51 -21.95 22.18
CA GLY A 767 -21.80 -21.90 23.61
C GLY A 767 -21.66 -20.51 24.27
N ILE A 768 -21.52 -19.44 23.47
CA ILE A 768 -21.39 -18.06 23.97
C ILE A 768 -22.66 -17.25 23.72
N ASP A 769 -22.95 -16.34 24.64
CA ASP A 769 -24.07 -15.42 24.56
C ASP A 769 -23.92 -14.40 23.42
N ARG A 770 -24.88 -14.38 22.50
CA ARG A 770 -24.94 -13.46 21.35
C ARG A 770 -25.36 -12.04 21.73
N ASP A 771 -26.02 -11.86 22.87
CA ASP A 771 -26.39 -10.54 23.40
C ASP A 771 -25.19 -9.86 24.10
N THR A 772 -24.18 -10.63 24.52
CA THR A 772 -22.86 -10.12 24.93
C THR A 772 -21.94 -9.91 23.72
N TYR A 773 -21.85 -10.90 22.82
CA TYR A 773 -20.92 -10.88 21.68
C TYR A 773 -21.66 -10.64 20.34
N HIS A 774 -22.00 -9.40 20.05
CA HIS A 774 -22.73 -9.05 18.82
C HIS A 774 -21.98 -9.37 17.50
N THR A 775 -20.66 -9.61 17.54
CA THR A 775 -19.88 -9.85 16.30
C THR A 775 -19.60 -11.34 16.00
N VAL A 776 -20.23 -12.29 16.72
CA VAL A 776 -19.96 -13.74 16.58
C VAL A 776 -20.04 -14.28 15.15
N ASP A 777 -21.08 -13.92 14.37
CA ASP A 777 -21.22 -14.44 12.99
C ASP A 777 -20.10 -13.94 12.06
N ARG A 778 -19.49 -12.80 12.39
CA ARG A 778 -18.29 -12.27 11.73
C ARG A 778 -17.02 -12.97 12.21
N ILE A 779 -16.92 -13.29 13.51
CA ILE A 779 -15.80 -14.05 14.07
C ILE A 779 -15.77 -15.44 13.44
N GLU A 780 -16.91 -16.13 13.38
CA GLU A 780 -17.05 -17.43 12.73
C GLU A 780 -16.64 -17.38 11.24
N GLY A 781 -17.13 -16.38 10.50
CA GLY A 781 -16.77 -16.20 9.10
C GLY A 781 -15.30 -15.91 8.85
N MET A 782 -14.71 -15.00 9.63
CA MET A 782 -13.30 -14.63 9.52
C MET A 782 -12.39 -15.80 9.90
N LEU A 783 -12.66 -16.46 11.03
CA LEU A 783 -11.86 -17.59 11.53
C LEU A 783 -11.98 -18.83 10.66
N THR A 784 -13.18 -19.19 10.18
CA THR A 784 -13.33 -20.29 9.23
C THR A 784 -12.55 -19.99 7.93
N THR A 785 -12.57 -18.75 7.42
CA THR A 785 -11.79 -18.38 6.22
C THR A 785 -10.28 -18.40 6.47
N ALA A 786 -9.82 -18.10 7.69
CA ALA A 786 -8.42 -18.22 8.08
C ALA A 786 -7.99 -19.69 8.27
N LEU A 787 -8.89 -20.57 8.72
CA LEU A 787 -8.66 -22.02 8.78
C LEU A 787 -8.64 -22.66 7.38
N GLU A 788 -9.49 -22.19 6.46
CA GLU A 788 -9.51 -22.55 5.03
C GLU A 788 -8.22 -22.15 4.28
N GLU A 789 -7.35 -21.29 4.84
CA GLU A 789 -6.15 -20.82 4.13
C GLU A 789 -4.98 -21.83 4.11
N ASP A 790 -4.95 -22.79 5.04
CA ASP A 790 -3.97 -23.87 5.05
C ASP A 790 -4.38 -24.94 4.01
N LEU A 791 -3.62 -25.06 2.92
CA LEU A 791 -3.91 -25.99 1.83
C LEU A 791 -3.67 -27.45 2.24
N ASP A 792 -2.81 -27.71 3.21
CA ASP A 792 -2.44 -29.06 3.67
C ASP A 792 -3.42 -29.58 4.74
N VAL A 793 -4.18 -28.69 5.39
CA VAL A 793 -5.43 -29.04 6.09
C VAL A 793 -6.52 -29.35 5.06
N GLY A 794 -6.57 -30.62 4.63
CA GLY A 794 -7.64 -31.13 3.77
C GLY A 794 -9.04 -30.89 4.37
N PRO A 795 -10.10 -30.77 3.54
CA PRO A 795 -11.45 -30.51 4.02
C PRO A 795 -11.86 -31.56 5.05
N SER A 796 -12.39 -31.11 6.19
CA SER A 796 -12.48 -31.94 7.39
C SER A 796 -13.22 -33.26 7.14
N LYS A 797 -12.57 -34.37 7.50
CA LYS A 797 -13.20 -35.71 7.46
C LYS A 797 -14.49 -35.64 8.29
N THR A 798 -15.62 -35.81 7.62
CA THR A 798 -16.93 -35.77 8.27
C THR A 798 -17.05 -36.97 9.20
N PRO A 799 -17.46 -36.83 10.47
CA PRO A 799 -17.88 -37.96 11.29
C PRO A 799 -19.15 -38.55 10.65
N GLY A 800 -19.00 -39.61 9.86
CA GLY A 800 -20.07 -40.11 8.98
C GLY A 800 -19.64 -41.06 7.86
N SER A 801 -18.33 -41.32 7.66
CA SER A 801 -17.89 -42.51 6.93
C SER A 801 -18.02 -43.73 7.83
N THR A 802 -18.89 -44.68 7.46
CA THR A 802 -18.93 -46.02 8.06
C THR A 802 -17.51 -46.63 8.02
N PRO A 803 -17.00 -47.24 9.10
CA PRO A 803 -15.72 -47.93 9.06
C PRO A 803 -15.76 -49.09 8.06
N GLU A 804 -14.69 -49.28 7.30
CA GLU A 804 -14.47 -50.58 6.64
C GLU A 804 -14.18 -51.63 7.73
N PRO A 805 -14.77 -52.83 7.66
CA PRO A 805 -14.66 -53.84 8.72
C PRO A 805 -13.30 -54.54 8.68
N GLY A 806 -12.27 -53.95 9.30
CA GLY A 806 -10.91 -54.47 9.13
C GLY A 806 -9.80 -53.97 10.07
N GLN A 807 -10.09 -53.31 11.19
CA GLN A 807 -9.10 -53.12 12.27
C GLN A 807 -9.75 -52.66 13.59
N GLU A 808 -9.80 -53.56 14.57
CA GLU A 808 -10.16 -53.22 15.95
C GLU A 808 -8.94 -52.62 16.66
N GLN A 809 -9.04 -51.34 17.03
CA GLN A 809 -8.25 -50.77 18.12
C GLN A 809 -9.22 -50.07 19.08
N ASP A 810 -9.11 -50.44 20.34
CA ASP A 810 -10.08 -50.11 21.38
C ASP A 810 -9.99 -48.63 21.76
N VAL A 811 -10.97 -47.84 21.34
CA VAL A 811 -11.09 -46.40 21.65
C VAL A 811 -12.50 -46.13 22.19
N THR A 812 -12.67 -46.44 23.48
CA THR A 812 -13.88 -46.15 24.24
C THR A 812 -14.30 -44.69 24.13
N VAL A 813 -15.57 -44.44 23.80
CA VAL A 813 -16.07 -43.11 23.39
C VAL A 813 -16.34 -42.19 24.58
N THR A 814 -15.31 -41.51 25.07
CA THR A 814 -15.41 -40.35 25.99
C THR A 814 -14.46 -39.23 25.54
N ALA A 815 -14.76 -38.60 24.41
CA ALA A 815 -13.87 -37.66 23.73
C ALA A 815 -13.89 -36.23 24.30
N GLU A 816 -13.46 -36.05 25.55
CA GLU A 816 -13.07 -34.71 26.04
C GLU A 816 -11.86 -34.21 25.24
N ARG A 817 -12.05 -33.18 24.40
CA ARG A 817 -10.96 -32.59 23.62
C ARG A 817 -9.98 -31.88 24.57
N SER A 818 -8.71 -32.28 24.52
CA SER A 818 -7.67 -31.70 25.38
C SER A 818 -7.61 -30.16 25.23
N PRO A 819 -7.61 -29.39 26.33
CA PRO A 819 -7.59 -27.92 26.29
C PRO A 819 -6.23 -27.34 25.85
N ILE A 820 -5.21 -28.18 25.65
CA ILE A 820 -3.82 -27.78 25.33
C ILE A 820 -3.66 -27.55 23.82
N ILE A 821 -3.20 -26.36 23.42
CA ILE A 821 -2.92 -26.00 22.02
C ILE A 821 -1.55 -26.56 21.61
N PRO A 822 -1.46 -27.51 20.65
CA PRO A 822 -0.19 -28.09 20.19
C PRO A 822 0.78 -27.04 19.64
N ARG A 823 2.09 -27.34 19.71
CA ARG A 823 3.16 -26.58 19.01
C ARG A 823 3.15 -26.96 17.52
N MET A 824 3.25 -25.98 16.63
CA MET A 824 3.62 -26.24 15.22
C MET A 824 5.11 -26.60 15.09
N ASP A 825 5.50 -27.23 13.98
CA ASP A 825 6.92 -27.48 13.66
C ASP A 825 7.64 -26.14 13.35
N PRO A 826 8.69 -25.75 14.12
CA PRO A 826 9.49 -24.56 13.86
C PRO A 826 10.19 -24.56 12.48
N ALA A 827 10.38 -25.72 11.86
CA ALA A 827 10.92 -25.86 10.51
C ALA A 827 9.86 -25.69 9.39
N GLN A 828 8.57 -25.65 9.73
CA GLN A 828 7.48 -25.47 8.78
C GLN A 828 7.57 -24.08 8.14
N ARG A 829 7.73 -24.07 6.82
CA ARG A 829 7.62 -22.88 5.99
C ARG A 829 6.31 -22.92 5.23
N GLU A 830 5.82 -21.76 4.86
CA GLU A 830 4.65 -21.61 4.01
C GLU A 830 5.03 -21.90 2.55
N PRO A 831 4.53 -22.98 1.92
CA PRO A 831 4.87 -23.31 0.54
C PRO A 831 4.17 -22.40 -0.48
N HIS A 832 2.99 -21.86 -0.15
CA HIS A 832 2.11 -21.15 -1.07
C HIS A 832 1.57 -19.85 -0.45
N PRO A 833 2.43 -18.87 -0.12
CA PRO A 833 2.00 -17.58 0.41
C PRO A 833 1.37 -16.74 -0.71
N PHE A 834 0.58 -15.74 -0.31
CA PHE A 834 -0.18 -14.86 -1.20
C PHE A 834 -1.28 -15.56 -2.00
N PHE A 835 -2.03 -14.76 -2.76
CA PHE A 835 -3.27 -15.17 -3.42
C PHE A 835 -3.49 -14.41 -4.73
N PHE A 836 -4.23 -15.05 -5.61
CA PHE A 836 -4.58 -14.54 -6.93
C PHE A 836 -5.90 -13.78 -6.88
N SER A 837 -6.00 -12.72 -7.69
CA SER A 837 -7.24 -11.99 -7.91
C SER A 837 -7.63 -12.13 -9.37
N VAL A 838 -8.71 -12.88 -9.63
CA VAL A 838 -9.14 -13.23 -11.00
C VAL A 838 -9.44 -11.99 -11.84
N SER A 839 -9.97 -10.92 -11.22
CA SER A 839 -10.17 -9.62 -11.87
C SER A 839 -8.87 -8.87 -12.17
N ALA A 840 -7.81 -9.06 -11.38
CA ALA A 840 -6.49 -8.51 -11.68
C ALA A 840 -5.83 -9.27 -12.86
N LEU A 841 -5.89 -10.60 -12.88
CA LEU A 841 -5.41 -11.42 -14.00
C LEU A 841 -6.14 -11.06 -15.31
N SER A 842 -7.48 -10.96 -15.25
CA SER A 842 -8.31 -10.60 -16.41
C SER A 842 -8.02 -9.18 -16.91
N LYS A 843 -7.72 -8.24 -16.01
CA LYS A 843 -7.29 -6.88 -16.35
C LYS A 843 -5.95 -6.86 -17.11
N VAL A 844 -4.98 -7.71 -16.75
CA VAL A 844 -3.67 -7.79 -17.46
C VAL A 844 -3.86 -8.22 -18.92
N LEU A 845 -4.84 -9.10 -19.20
CA LEU A 845 -5.14 -9.56 -20.55
C LEU A 845 -6.22 -8.72 -21.28
N HIS A 846 -6.81 -7.72 -20.64
CA HIS A 846 -7.93 -6.93 -21.19
C HIS A 846 -9.14 -7.80 -21.64
N THR A 847 -9.41 -8.89 -20.92
CA THR A 847 -10.52 -9.84 -21.16
C THR A 847 -11.63 -9.69 -20.11
N GLN A 848 -12.79 -10.33 -20.32
CA GLN A 848 -13.86 -10.37 -19.33
C GLN A 848 -13.39 -11.14 -18.08
N THR A 849 -13.70 -10.62 -16.89
CA THR A 849 -13.43 -11.29 -15.62
C THR A 849 -14.05 -12.69 -15.61
N MET A 850 -13.20 -13.71 -15.52
CA MET A 850 -13.64 -15.11 -15.40
C MET A 850 -14.45 -15.30 -14.10
N PRO A 851 -15.56 -16.08 -14.12
CA PRO A 851 -16.25 -16.49 -12.91
C PRO A 851 -15.29 -17.22 -11.95
N VAL A 852 -15.42 -16.94 -10.65
CA VAL A 852 -14.58 -17.54 -9.59
C VAL A 852 -14.65 -19.07 -9.65
N ASP A 853 -15.84 -19.62 -9.86
CA ASP A 853 -16.04 -21.07 -9.88
C ASP A 853 -15.55 -21.71 -11.18
N ALA A 854 -15.61 -21.03 -12.33
CA ALA A 854 -14.97 -21.49 -13.56
C ALA A 854 -13.44 -21.60 -13.41
N PHE A 855 -12.81 -20.64 -12.70
CA PHE A 855 -11.38 -20.68 -12.39
C PHE A 855 -11.02 -21.80 -11.40
N ARG A 856 -11.85 -22.04 -10.37
CA ARG A 856 -11.70 -23.18 -9.46
C ARG A 856 -11.88 -24.52 -10.16
N GLY A 857 -12.84 -24.62 -11.08
CA GLY A 857 -13.05 -25.78 -11.93
C GLY A 857 -11.81 -26.14 -12.74
N ALA A 858 -11.24 -25.14 -13.42
CA ALA A 858 -10.00 -25.31 -14.18
C ALA A 858 -8.81 -25.73 -13.29
N LEU A 859 -8.65 -25.15 -12.09
CA LEU A 859 -7.64 -25.58 -11.13
C LEU A 859 -7.84 -27.05 -10.68
N ARG A 860 -9.05 -27.41 -10.27
CA ARG A 860 -9.37 -28.78 -9.80
C ARG A 860 -9.26 -29.82 -10.90
N HIS A 861 -9.66 -29.50 -12.13
CA HIS A 861 -9.51 -30.39 -13.28
C HIS A 861 -8.03 -30.73 -13.55
N LEU A 862 -7.12 -29.79 -13.26
CA LEU A 862 -5.67 -29.98 -13.32
C LEU A 862 -5.07 -30.58 -12.03
N GLY A 863 -5.89 -30.96 -11.04
CA GLY A 863 -5.45 -31.55 -9.78
C GLY A 863 -4.97 -30.55 -8.71
N TYR A 864 -5.10 -29.24 -8.93
CA TYR A 864 -4.65 -28.23 -7.97
C TYR A 864 -5.72 -27.90 -6.92
N ARG A 865 -5.26 -27.63 -5.69
CA ARG A 865 -6.12 -27.21 -4.57
C ARG A 865 -6.45 -25.72 -4.70
N SER A 866 -7.63 -25.33 -4.23
CA SER A 866 -8.05 -23.92 -4.24
C SER A 866 -8.87 -23.54 -3.01
N THR A 867 -8.47 -22.47 -2.33
CA THR A 867 -9.14 -21.92 -1.15
C THR A 867 -9.31 -20.40 -1.28
N ARG A 868 -9.81 -19.73 -0.24
CA ARG A 868 -10.04 -18.27 -0.18
C ARG A 868 -8.87 -17.62 0.57
N SER A 869 -8.78 -16.29 0.57
CA SER A 869 -8.01 -15.58 1.61
C SER A 869 -8.91 -14.68 2.46
N HIS A 870 -8.71 -14.72 3.77
CA HIS A 870 -9.37 -13.85 4.73
C HIS A 870 -8.98 -12.38 4.52
N THR A 871 -7.76 -12.12 4.03
CA THR A 871 -7.22 -10.75 3.87
C THR A 871 -7.96 -9.92 2.82
N LYS A 872 -8.65 -10.57 1.85
CA LYS A 872 -9.27 -9.86 0.72
C LYS A 872 -10.37 -10.67 0.02
N PRO A 873 -11.60 -10.13 -0.13
CA PRO A 873 -12.69 -10.81 -0.82
C PRO A 873 -12.41 -11.02 -2.31
N ASN A 874 -13.06 -12.05 -2.89
CA ASN A 874 -12.96 -12.44 -4.30
C ASN A 874 -11.52 -12.75 -4.76
N THR A 875 -10.79 -13.45 -3.89
CA THR A 875 -9.44 -13.96 -4.14
C THR A 875 -9.38 -15.48 -3.99
N ILE A 876 -8.38 -16.09 -4.61
CA ILE A 876 -8.16 -17.53 -4.63
C ILE A 876 -6.71 -17.81 -4.24
N ARG A 877 -6.51 -18.69 -3.27
CA ARG A 877 -5.21 -19.24 -2.88
C ARG A 877 -5.09 -20.66 -3.43
N THR A 878 -3.92 -21.06 -3.92
CA THR A 878 -3.73 -22.33 -4.65
C THR A 878 -2.25 -22.73 -4.69
N ASP A 879 -1.98 -24.02 -4.85
CA ASP A 879 -0.66 -24.60 -5.09
C ASP A 879 -0.24 -24.64 -6.57
N ALA A 880 -1.10 -24.15 -7.47
CA ALA A 880 -0.79 -24.01 -8.90
C ALA A 880 0.32 -22.97 -9.17
N PRO A 881 1.37 -23.31 -9.95
CA PRO A 881 2.44 -22.39 -10.29
C PRO A 881 2.00 -21.34 -11.33
N TRP A 882 2.69 -20.21 -11.38
CA TRP A 882 2.33 -19.06 -12.21
C TRP A 882 2.13 -19.35 -13.70
N ASP A 883 2.87 -20.28 -14.30
CA ASP A 883 2.66 -20.63 -15.72
C ASP A 883 1.34 -21.38 -15.96
N VAL A 884 0.87 -22.18 -14.99
CA VAL A 884 -0.47 -22.81 -15.04
C VAL A 884 -1.55 -21.75 -14.89
N ILE A 885 -1.38 -20.79 -13.98
CA ILE A 885 -2.29 -19.66 -13.80
C ILE A 885 -2.43 -18.87 -15.10
N TRP A 886 -1.31 -18.55 -15.76
CA TRP A 886 -1.35 -17.87 -17.05
C TRP A 886 -1.86 -18.74 -18.20
N GLU A 887 -1.70 -20.07 -18.15
CA GLU A 887 -2.30 -20.97 -19.14
C GLU A 887 -3.82 -21.02 -19.02
N ILE A 888 -4.36 -21.15 -17.80
CA ILE A 888 -5.81 -21.07 -17.53
C ILE A 888 -6.38 -19.75 -18.06
N MET A 889 -5.65 -18.64 -17.86
CA MET A 889 -6.05 -17.33 -18.38
C MET A 889 -5.94 -17.22 -19.92
N ARG A 890 -4.94 -17.85 -20.56
CA ARG A 890 -4.82 -17.92 -22.03
C ARG A 890 -5.93 -18.77 -22.65
N GLU A 891 -6.24 -19.92 -22.07
CA GLU A 891 -7.33 -20.80 -22.53
C GLU A 891 -8.71 -20.16 -22.31
N TRP A 892 -8.92 -19.36 -21.27
CA TRP A 892 -10.14 -18.58 -21.10
C TRP A 892 -10.34 -17.57 -22.24
N VAL A 893 -9.27 -16.87 -22.62
CA VAL A 893 -9.29 -15.96 -23.77
C VAL A 893 -9.60 -16.73 -25.06
N ARG A 894 -8.97 -17.89 -25.28
CA ARG A 894 -9.17 -18.70 -26.48
C ARG A 894 -10.58 -19.30 -26.58
N GLN A 895 -11.12 -19.83 -25.47
CA GLN A 895 -12.36 -20.61 -25.45
C GLN A 895 -13.63 -19.79 -25.17
N LYS A 896 -13.54 -18.69 -24.41
CA LYS A 896 -14.70 -18.04 -23.77
C LYS A 896 -14.75 -16.52 -23.90
N SER A 897 -13.61 -15.83 -23.89
CA SER A 897 -13.58 -14.35 -23.98
C SER A 897 -12.40 -13.81 -24.81
N PRO A 898 -12.47 -13.94 -26.16
CA PRO A 898 -11.45 -13.45 -27.07
C PRO A 898 -11.17 -11.95 -26.91
N ILE A 899 -9.89 -11.60 -26.94
CA ILE A 899 -9.44 -10.21 -26.85
C ILE A 899 -9.66 -9.53 -28.20
N LYS A 900 -10.26 -8.33 -28.18
CA LYS A 900 -10.47 -7.52 -29.39
C LYS A 900 -9.13 -7.11 -30.01
N GLU A 901 -9.04 -7.13 -31.33
CA GLU A 901 -7.84 -6.70 -32.06
C GLU A 901 -7.42 -5.28 -31.66
N GLY A 902 -6.10 -5.06 -31.53
CA GLY A 902 -5.53 -3.79 -31.08
C GLY A 902 -5.72 -3.43 -29.59
N ALA A 903 -6.50 -4.19 -28.81
CA ALA A 903 -6.70 -3.91 -27.38
C ALA A 903 -5.41 -4.12 -26.55
N LEU A 904 -4.64 -5.15 -26.87
CA LEU A 904 -3.29 -5.36 -26.33
C LEU A 904 -2.27 -4.69 -27.25
N LYS A 905 -1.57 -3.67 -26.72
CA LYS A 905 -0.49 -2.99 -27.45
C LYS A 905 0.83 -3.78 -27.34
N PRO A 906 1.69 -3.78 -28.37
CA PRO A 906 3.06 -4.29 -28.26
C PRO A 906 3.79 -3.68 -27.07
N GLY A 907 4.61 -4.50 -26.38
CA GLY A 907 5.32 -4.09 -25.17
C GLY A 907 4.48 -4.05 -23.89
N THR A 908 3.18 -4.34 -23.92
CA THR A 908 2.38 -4.54 -22.69
C THR A 908 2.58 -5.95 -22.10
N ALA A 909 2.43 -6.09 -20.78
CA ALA A 909 2.55 -7.38 -20.11
C ALA A 909 1.54 -8.43 -20.63
N GLY A 910 0.31 -8.01 -20.95
CA GLY A 910 -0.68 -8.88 -21.57
C GLY A 910 -0.27 -9.36 -22.96
N ALA A 911 0.30 -8.48 -23.81
CA ALA A 911 0.83 -8.88 -25.11
C ALA A 911 1.99 -9.89 -24.98
N ALA A 912 2.88 -9.70 -23.99
CA ALA A 912 3.96 -10.65 -23.72
C ALA A 912 3.45 -12.03 -23.26
N ILE A 913 2.41 -12.07 -22.42
CA ILE A 913 1.77 -13.33 -21.98
C ILE A 913 1.04 -14.02 -23.14
N MET A 914 0.31 -13.28 -23.98
CA MET A 914 -0.41 -13.84 -25.12
C MET A 914 0.52 -14.29 -26.26
N LYS A 915 1.73 -13.71 -26.39
CA LYS A 915 2.76 -14.22 -27.31
C LYS A 915 3.16 -15.69 -26.99
N LYS A 916 3.01 -16.13 -25.74
CA LYS A 916 3.27 -17.50 -25.30
C LYS A 916 2.05 -18.46 -25.42
N SER A 917 1.01 -18.11 -26.19
CA SER A 917 -0.13 -19.01 -26.41
C SER A 917 0.21 -20.18 -27.34
N ARG A 918 -0.53 -21.29 -27.23
CA ARG A 918 -0.38 -22.50 -28.08
C ARG A 918 -0.35 -22.19 -29.57
N GLU A 919 -1.26 -21.31 -30.00
CA GLU A 919 -1.39 -20.88 -31.39
C GLU A 919 -0.19 -20.07 -31.87
N ASN A 920 0.37 -19.22 -31.01
CA ASN A 920 1.55 -18.42 -31.33
C ASN A 920 2.86 -19.22 -31.22
N LEU A 921 2.92 -20.23 -30.35
CA LEU A 921 4.03 -21.17 -30.26
C LEU A 921 4.08 -22.10 -31.47
N ARG A 922 2.95 -22.72 -31.86
CA ARG A 922 2.86 -23.54 -33.08
C ARG A 922 3.24 -22.75 -34.33
N LYS A 923 2.77 -21.50 -34.46
CA LYS A 923 3.20 -20.61 -35.54
C LYS A 923 4.70 -20.31 -35.47
N PHE A 924 5.31 -20.20 -34.30
CA PHE A 924 6.76 -20.02 -34.15
C PHE A 924 7.55 -21.26 -34.56
N ASP A 925 7.06 -22.47 -34.26
CA ASP A 925 7.66 -23.74 -34.68
C ASP A 925 7.52 -23.95 -36.21
N GLU A 926 6.40 -23.51 -36.81
CA GLU A 926 6.21 -23.49 -38.27
C GLU A 926 7.06 -22.41 -38.96
N THR A 927 7.23 -21.24 -38.33
CA THR A 927 8.07 -20.14 -38.83
C THR A 927 9.40 -20.06 -38.08
N ASP A 928 10.13 -21.17 -37.96
CA ASP A 928 11.40 -21.24 -37.22
C ASP A 928 12.54 -20.54 -37.99
N HIS A 929 12.46 -19.21 -38.01
CA HIS A 929 13.32 -18.30 -38.74
C HIS A 929 14.82 -18.41 -38.36
N PRO A 930 15.22 -18.58 -37.08
CA PRO A 930 16.64 -18.76 -36.75
C PRO A 930 17.20 -20.13 -37.16
N LEU A 931 16.41 -21.21 -37.10
CA LEU A 931 16.88 -22.54 -37.54
C LEU A 931 16.94 -22.68 -39.07
N SER A 932 15.99 -22.06 -39.78
CA SER A 932 16.05 -21.94 -41.25
C SER A 932 17.22 -21.05 -41.72
N LEU A 933 17.47 -19.89 -41.07
CA LEU A 933 18.65 -19.08 -41.34
C LEU A 933 19.95 -19.82 -41.04
N LEU A 934 20.04 -20.53 -39.91
CA LEU A 934 21.22 -21.33 -39.57
C LEU A 934 21.46 -22.44 -40.60
N LYS A 935 20.41 -23.13 -41.04
CA LYS A 935 20.49 -24.14 -42.11
C LYS A 935 21.00 -23.52 -43.41
N GLN A 936 20.50 -22.34 -43.78
CA GLN A 936 20.86 -21.63 -45.00
C GLN A 936 22.29 -21.05 -44.96
N GLU A 937 22.75 -20.53 -43.82
CA GLU A 937 24.14 -20.13 -43.63
C GLU A 937 25.10 -21.34 -43.66
N ILE A 938 24.70 -22.49 -43.10
CA ILE A 938 25.52 -23.71 -43.13
C ILE A 938 25.60 -24.30 -44.55
N THR A 939 24.50 -24.35 -45.33
CA THR A 939 24.58 -24.81 -46.73
C THR A 939 25.43 -23.85 -47.57
N ALA A 940 25.27 -22.54 -47.41
CA ALA A 940 26.11 -21.55 -48.10
C ALA A 940 27.61 -21.62 -47.66
N ALA A 941 27.88 -22.01 -46.41
CA ALA A 941 29.25 -22.27 -45.95
C ALA A 941 29.86 -23.51 -46.64
N VAL A 942 29.10 -24.60 -46.75
CA VAL A 942 29.49 -25.85 -47.44
C VAL A 942 29.68 -25.62 -48.94
N GLU A 943 28.77 -24.91 -49.60
CA GLU A 943 28.83 -24.60 -51.04
C GLU A 943 29.97 -23.62 -51.41
N SER A 944 30.41 -22.77 -50.47
CA SER A 944 31.47 -21.78 -50.70
C SER A 944 32.82 -22.11 -50.08
N GLY A 945 32.95 -23.20 -49.32
CA GLY A 945 34.18 -23.58 -48.63
C GLY A 945 35.16 -24.29 -49.56
N ARG A 946 36.33 -23.70 -49.81
CA ARG A 946 37.38 -24.34 -50.66
C ARG A 946 38.42 -25.12 -49.87
N ASN A 947 38.48 -24.94 -48.55
CA ASN A 947 39.26 -25.77 -47.65
C ASN A 947 38.54 -25.99 -46.31
N ILE A 948 38.97 -27.02 -45.58
CA ILE A 948 38.33 -27.49 -44.34
C ILE A 948 38.35 -26.42 -43.22
N ASN A 949 39.46 -25.67 -43.08
CA ASN A 949 39.60 -24.65 -42.04
C ASN A 949 38.75 -23.40 -42.30
N GLU A 950 38.58 -23.03 -43.57
CA GLU A 950 37.65 -21.99 -43.99
C GLU A 950 36.20 -22.42 -43.72
N LEU A 951 35.86 -23.68 -44.01
CA LEU A 951 34.56 -24.27 -43.76
C LEU A 951 34.22 -24.31 -42.25
N THR A 952 35.12 -24.80 -41.40
CA THR A 952 34.91 -24.82 -39.94
C THR A 952 34.75 -23.40 -39.39
N THR A 953 35.58 -22.44 -39.82
CA THR A 953 35.46 -21.04 -39.41
C THR A 953 34.10 -20.43 -39.79
N LYS A 954 33.60 -20.68 -41.01
CA LYS A 954 32.28 -20.22 -41.47
C LYS A 954 31.14 -20.85 -40.65
N ILE A 955 31.21 -22.16 -40.37
CA ILE A 955 30.22 -22.90 -39.59
C ILE A 955 30.22 -22.45 -38.11
N GLU A 956 31.39 -22.28 -37.49
CA GLU A 956 31.49 -21.73 -36.13
C GLU A 956 30.90 -20.32 -36.03
N ALA A 957 31.12 -19.47 -37.03
CA ALA A 957 30.57 -18.13 -37.07
C ALA A 957 29.03 -18.14 -37.21
N ALA A 958 28.45 -19.07 -37.97
CA ALA A 958 27.01 -19.27 -38.07
C ALA A 958 26.39 -19.82 -36.76
N LEU A 959 27.05 -20.78 -36.11
CA LEU A 959 26.66 -21.32 -34.79
C LEU A 959 26.79 -20.28 -33.66
N TYR A 960 27.67 -19.29 -33.82
CA TYR A 960 27.78 -18.15 -32.92
C TYR A 960 26.68 -17.11 -33.17
N ARG A 961 26.45 -16.70 -34.43
CA ARG A 961 25.39 -15.74 -34.81
C ARG A 961 23.98 -16.21 -34.43
N SER A 962 23.70 -17.51 -34.60
CA SER A 962 22.42 -18.14 -34.23
C SER A 962 22.24 -18.34 -32.72
N GLY A 963 23.27 -18.10 -31.90
CA GLY A 963 23.24 -18.32 -30.45
C GLY A 963 23.24 -19.79 -30.02
N ALA A 964 23.34 -20.75 -30.96
CA ALA A 964 23.30 -22.18 -30.69
C ALA A 964 24.41 -22.63 -29.72
N ARG A 965 25.62 -22.04 -29.85
CA ARG A 965 26.76 -22.31 -28.97
C ARG A 965 26.48 -22.02 -27.49
N GLN A 966 25.56 -21.10 -27.19
CA GLN A 966 25.15 -20.73 -25.84
C GLN A 966 24.11 -21.70 -25.22
N ARG A 967 23.54 -22.60 -26.02
CA ARG A 967 22.71 -23.72 -25.53
C ARG A 967 23.56 -24.99 -25.35
N LEU A 968 24.35 -25.34 -26.38
CA LEU A 968 25.20 -26.54 -26.37
C LEU A 968 26.24 -26.53 -25.25
N GLY A 969 26.81 -25.36 -24.92
CA GLY A 969 27.75 -25.20 -23.79
C GLY A 969 27.17 -25.43 -22.39
N LYS A 970 25.94 -25.95 -22.27
CA LYS A 970 25.30 -26.31 -21.01
C LYS A 970 25.23 -27.82 -20.74
N ASP A 971 25.36 -28.64 -21.78
CA ASP A 971 25.15 -30.10 -21.71
C ASP A 971 26.45 -30.93 -21.78
N THR A 972 27.61 -30.28 -22.03
CA THR A 972 28.93 -30.93 -22.05
C THR A 972 29.96 -30.19 -21.18
N VAL A 973 29.91 -30.42 -19.87
CA VAL A 973 31.08 -30.28 -18.97
C VAL A 973 31.21 -31.58 -18.17
N GLY A 974 31.86 -32.55 -18.80
CA GLY A 974 32.12 -33.87 -18.22
C GLY A 974 33.17 -34.58 -19.07
N THR A 975 34.36 -34.74 -18.49
CA THR A 975 35.50 -35.54 -18.96
C THR A 975 35.90 -35.39 -20.44
N ASP A 976 37.05 -34.75 -20.66
CA ASP A 976 38.13 -35.47 -21.32
C ASP A 976 39.43 -35.25 -20.50
N THR A 977 40.12 -36.35 -20.22
CA THR A 977 41.49 -36.43 -19.68
C THR A 977 42.05 -37.75 -20.20
N GLU A 978 43.35 -37.79 -20.49
CA GLU A 978 43.89 -38.62 -21.57
C GLU A 978 43.69 -40.14 -21.42
N MET A 979 43.62 -40.81 -22.58
CA MET A 979 43.44 -42.26 -22.72
C MET A 979 44.51 -43.07 -21.96
N LYS A 980 44.14 -44.28 -21.51
CA LYS A 980 44.70 -45.51 -22.13
C LYS A 980 44.02 -46.83 -21.76
N ASP A 981 43.99 -47.70 -22.78
CA ASP A 981 44.10 -49.17 -22.80
C ASP A 981 43.23 -50.06 -21.88
N ALA A 982 42.23 -50.65 -22.54
CA ALA A 982 42.13 -52.09 -22.85
C ALA A 982 41.48 -53.09 -21.86
N THR A 983 40.75 -54.04 -22.47
CA THR A 983 40.33 -55.37 -21.97
C THR A 983 39.36 -55.40 -20.76
N GLU A 984 38.44 -56.36 -20.62
CA GLU A 984 38.08 -57.52 -21.46
C GLU A 984 36.56 -57.81 -21.42
N GLN A 985 36.12 -58.99 -21.87
CA GLN A 985 34.72 -59.44 -21.93
C GLN A 985 34.20 -59.99 -20.58
N VAL A 986 33.00 -60.58 -20.67
CA VAL A 986 32.34 -61.54 -19.75
C VAL A 986 31.20 -60.96 -18.90
N SER A 987 29.99 -61.29 -19.32
CA SER A 987 28.87 -61.58 -18.41
C SER A 987 28.84 -63.10 -18.16
N PRO A 988 28.37 -63.54 -16.98
CA PRO A 988 27.00 -64.06 -16.98
C PRO A 988 26.16 -63.62 -15.76
N SER A 989 24.92 -64.10 -15.72
CA SER A 989 23.92 -63.94 -14.67
C SER A 989 24.14 -64.85 -13.46
N GLU A 990 23.64 -64.48 -12.26
CA GLU A 990 22.43 -65.10 -11.67
C GLU A 990 22.02 -64.53 -10.29
N GLU A 991 20.69 -64.61 -10.08
CA GLU A 991 19.85 -64.70 -8.86
C GLU A 991 20.04 -63.87 -7.55
N GLU A 992 18.87 -63.37 -7.10
CA GLU A 992 18.34 -63.16 -5.75
C GLU A 992 19.21 -62.65 -4.56
N THR A 993 18.77 -61.51 -4.00
CA THR A 993 18.00 -61.56 -2.72
C THR A 993 17.30 -60.22 -2.44
N ALA A 994 16.07 -60.29 -1.91
CA ALA A 994 15.23 -59.10 -1.69
C ALA A 994 15.62 -58.28 -0.45
N ARG A 995 15.71 -56.94 -0.58
CA ARG A 995 15.79 -56.03 0.57
C ARG A 995 15.21 -54.62 0.35
N GLY A 996 14.06 -54.38 0.96
CA GLY A 996 13.60 -53.09 1.51
C GLY A 996 13.74 -51.83 0.62
N SER A 997 12.67 -51.49 -0.10
CA SER A 997 12.54 -50.21 -0.82
C SER A 997 12.72 -49.00 0.10
N ARG A 998 13.86 -48.31 -0.01
CA ARG A 998 14.01 -46.95 0.55
C ARG A 998 13.09 -46.00 -0.21
N ALA A 999 12.24 -45.27 0.52
CA ALA A 999 11.46 -44.17 -0.05
C ALA A 999 12.42 -43.02 -0.46
N GLY A 1000 12.83 -43.02 -1.72
CA GLY A 1000 13.58 -41.92 -2.31
C GLY A 1000 12.74 -40.65 -2.37
N SER A 1001 13.40 -39.50 -2.29
CA SER A 1001 12.79 -38.20 -2.61
C SER A 1001 12.08 -38.30 -3.97
N PRO A 1002 10.87 -37.72 -4.16
CA PRO A 1002 10.22 -37.74 -5.45
C PRO A 1002 11.15 -37.09 -6.49
N SER A 1003 11.60 -37.91 -7.44
CA SER A 1003 12.26 -37.41 -8.64
C SER A 1003 11.32 -36.42 -9.32
N ALA A 1004 11.87 -35.34 -9.88
CA ALA A 1004 11.09 -34.36 -10.60
C ALA A 1004 10.63 -34.95 -11.94
N ALA A 1005 9.57 -35.76 -11.90
CA ALA A 1005 8.83 -36.19 -13.07
C ALA A 1005 8.55 -34.96 -13.93
N GLN A 1006 9.02 -34.98 -15.17
CA GLN A 1006 9.00 -33.81 -16.06
C GLN A 1006 7.54 -33.37 -16.24
N ARG A 1007 7.18 -32.26 -15.59
CA ARG A 1007 5.82 -31.71 -15.69
C ARG A 1007 5.58 -31.37 -17.17
N PRO A 1008 4.49 -31.87 -17.79
CA PRO A 1008 4.21 -31.59 -19.18
C PRO A 1008 4.16 -30.07 -19.40
N HIS A 1009 4.76 -29.60 -20.49
CA HIS A 1009 4.90 -28.16 -20.75
C HIS A 1009 3.53 -27.47 -20.68
N PRO A 1010 3.36 -26.31 -20.00
CA PRO A 1010 2.03 -25.75 -19.72
C PRO A 1010 1.11 -25.63 -20.95
N SER A 1011 1.69 -25.40 -22.13
CA SER A 1011 0.99 -25.37 -23.42
C SER A 1011 0.42 -26.71 -23.92
N THR A 1012 0.48 -27.79 -23.14
CA THR A 1012 -0.10 -29.11 -23.47
C THR A 1012 -1.20 -29.55 -22.50
N LEU A 1013 -1.43 -28.83 -21.39
CA LEU A 1013 -2.44 -29.16 -20.38
C LEU A 1013 -3.86 -29.15 -20.98
N ASN A 1014 -4.73 -30.09 -20.62
CA ASN A 1014 -6.16 -29.98 -20.96
C ASN A 1014 -6.86 -29.11 -19.91
N ILE A 1015 -7.53 -28.02 -20.33
CA ILE A 1015 -8.16 -27.05 -19.43
C ILE A 1015 -9.65 -26.99 -19.71
N VAL A 1016 -10.42 -27.49 -18.74
CA VAL A 1016 -11.89 -27.54 -18.75
C VAL A 1016 -12.41 -26.60 -17.67
N PHE A 1017 -13.23 -25.64 -18.08
CA PHE A 1017 -13.86 -24.65 -17.18
C PHE A 1017 -15.14 -25.20 -16.54
N ASP A 1018 -14.99 -26.24 -15.71
CA ASP A 1018 -16.12 -26.90 -15.03
C ASP A 1018 -16.59 -26.09 -13.81
N GLU A 1019 -17.62 -25.27 -14.01
CA GLU A 1019 -18.24 -24.53 -12.91
C GLU A 1019 -18.98 -25.40 -11.89
N ALA A 1020 -19.38 -26.64 -12.21
CA ALA A 1020 -20.01 -27.53 -11.23
C ALA A 1020 -18.95 -28.03 -10.23
N LEU A 1021 -17.83 -28.55 -10.72
CA LEU A 1021 -16.66 -28.91 -9.92
C LEU A 1021 -16.11 -27.71 -9.12
N GLY A 1022 -16.21 -26.50 -9.69
CA GLY A 1022 -15.88 -25.24 -9.03
C GLY A 1022 -16.86 -24.82 -7.92
N ARG A 1023 -18.16 -25.06 -8.10
CA ARG A 1023 -19.19 -24.85 -7.08
C ARG A 1023 -19.08 -25.88 -5.96
N GLU A 1024 -18.89 -27.16 -6.27
CA GLU A 1024 -18.57 -28.19 -5.28
C GLU A 1024 -17.35 -27.85 -4.42
N ALA A 1025 -16.34 -27.19 -5.01
CA ALA A 1025 -15.18 -26.67 -4.26
C ALA A 1025 -15.58 -25.61 -3.23
N SER A 1026 -16.48 -24.69 -3.63
CA SER A 1026 -17.05 -23.68 -2.74
C SER A 1026 -17.96 -24.32 -1.69
N ASP A 1027 -18.79 -25.28 -2.04
CA ASP A 1027 -19.88 -25.79 -1.18
C ASP A 1027 -19.37 -26.80 -0.16
N ALA A 1028 -18.33 -27.57 -0.48
CA ALA A 1028 -17.53 -28.30 0.51
C ALA A 1028 -16.95 -27.37 1.60
N GLN A 1029 -16.64 -26.11 1.25
CA GLN A 1029 -16.19 -25.04 2.15
C GLN A 1029 -17.35 -24.15 2.69
N THR A 1030 -18.60 -24.35 2.23
CA THR A 1030 -19.72 -23.39 2.48
C THR A 1030 -21.03 -24.07 2.90
N LYS A 1031 -20.95 -25.19 3.62
CA LYS A 1031 -22.11 -25.83 4.28
C LYS A 1031 -22.91 -24.86 5.20
N LYS A 1032 -22.32 -23.75 5.64
CA LYS A 1032 -22.97 -22.67 6.40
C LYS A 1032 -22.75 -21.31 5.73
N ARG A 1033 -23.79 -20.46 5.71
CA ARG A 1033 -23.71 -19.07 5.22
C ARG A 1033 -23.05 -18.18 6.28
N LEU A 1034 -21.74 -17.96 6.15
CA LEU A 1034 -20.94 -17.19 7.12
C LEU A 1034 -20.68 -15.74 6.69
N VAL A 1035 -20.63 -14.81 7.65
CA VAL A 1035 -20.33 -13.38 7.42
C VAL A 1035 -18.80 -13.18 7.35
N ARG A 1036 -18.19 -13.64 6.27
CA ARG A 1036 -16.73 -13.64 6.07
C ARG A 1036 -16.11 -12.25 5.91
N TYR A 1037 -16.81 -11.33 5.24
CA TYR A 1037 -16.37 -9.96 4.99
C TYR A 1037 -17.49 -8.98 5.34
N GLN A 1038 -17.16 -7.84 5.95
CA GLN A 1038 -18.16 -6.87 6.41
C GLN A 1038 -18.68 -6.02 5.23
N ILE A 1039 -19.95 -6.20 4.89
CA ILE A 1039 -20.67 -5.41 3.88
C ILE A 1039 -21.10 -4.09 4.53
N ASN A 1040 -20.46 -2.97 4.16
CA ASN A 1040 -20.69 -1.58 4.60
C ASN A 1040 -21.99 -1.32 5.42
N PRO A 1041 -21.99 -1.49 6.76
CA PRO A 1041 -22.95 -0.80 7.61
C PRO A 1041 -22.62 0.71 7.59
N ARG A 1042 -23.64 1.56 7.74
CA ARG A 1042 -23.55 2.98 7.35
C ARG A 1042 -22.96 3.91 8.43
N GLU A 1043 -22.82 5.17 8.00
CA GLU A 1043 -22.50 6.40 8.76
C GLU A 1043 -21.06 6.52 9.31
N ASN A 1044 -20.57 5.56 10.09
CA ASN A 1044 -19.34 5.73 10.85
C ASN A 1044 -18.05 5.19 10.19
N TRP A 1045 -18.12 4.61 9.00
CA TRP A 1045 -16.95 3.99 8.36
C TRP A 1045 -16.12 4.92 7.46
N GLY A 1046 -14.98 4.41 7.01
CA GLY A 1046 -13.99 5.11 6.16
C GLY A 1046 -14.50 5.47 4.76
N PRO A 1047 -13.65 6.05 3.89
CA PRO A 1047 -14.06 6.53 2.58
C PRO A 1047 -14.65 5.41 1.71
N LEU A 1048 -15.97 5.47 1.52
CA LEU A 1048 -16.75 4.46 0.82
C LEU A 1048 -16.22 4.19 -0.59
N SER A 1049 -15.83 2.94 -0.85
CA SER A 1049 -15.60 2.42 -2.20
C SER A 1049 -16.92 2.44 -2.98
N ARG A 1050 -17.15 3.50 -3.75
CA ARG A 1050 -18.36 3.70 -4.57
C ARG A 1050 -18.50 2.61 -5.64
N ALA A 1051 -19.27 1.57 -5.34
CA ALA A 1051 -19.61 0.50 -6.27
C ALA A 1051 -21.02 -0.08 -6.00
N SER A 1052 -22.06 0.71 -6.27
CA SER A 1052 -23.40 0.19 -6.56
C SER A 1052 -24.17 1.22 -7.39
N GLY A 1053 -24.28 0.99 -8.70
CA GLY A 1053 -25.26 1.68 -9.52
C GLY A 1053 -26.64 1.05 -9.27
N SER A 1054 -27.65 1.87 -9.01
CA SER A 1054 -29.05 1.43 -9.01
C SER A 1054 -29.68 1.79 -10.35
N THR A 1055 -30.35 0.81 -10.95
CA THR A 1055 -31.08 0.91 -12.20
C THR A 1055 -32.07 2.08 -12.25
N ARG A 1056 -31.87 2.97 -13.22
CA ARG A 1056 -32.89 3.35 -14.21
C ARG A 1056 -32.20 3.73 -15.52
#